data_AF-A0A8H5D798-F1
#
_entry.id   AF-A0A8H5D798-F1
#
_cell.length_a   1.000
_cell.length_b   1.000
_cell.length_c   1.000
_cell.angle_alpha   90.00
_cell.angle_beta   90.00
_cell.angle_gamma   90.00
#
_symmetry.space_group_name_H-M   'P 1'
#
loop_
_entity.id
_entity.type
_entity.pdbx_description
1 polymer ?
#
loop_
_entity_poly.entity_id
_entity_poly.type
_entity_poly.pdbx_seq_one_letter_code
_entity_poly.pdbx_strand_id
1 'polypeptide(L)'
;MLGLFSKKWNPDGKHCYVTGGSQGLGLSVAKFLARQGANVSIVARDQTKLDKALKELEAERQSPNQKFHAYSFALDTATASTAALEAVCQSYNGEAPDATFTCAGAARPGFFVESTEEDLTKGMTNGYWIQAWTAWAVSKRMVRQKKKGKITFVSSTLGYMSFVGYSSYSPAKHALRGLADTLHSEMLLYGIDVHIFFPPTMYTPGYEEENKSKPKITLKIEESDDGLTPDQAAMVLIKAPSLSYPSSSIPAMTSTIDPKTIGRPKRARRHVRTLTGYLPETDATGKEVWPKGDEKVWKAGMRGVDQDVSDITKSFVNHVQTSLARQAYNLDNLGAYQAAALSVRDSLLVNWNETQLNYTRKTPKRAYYLSLEFLMGRTLDNALLNLGLKDKYRKGIEALGFNMEDILEKERDAALGNGGLGRLAACYLDSGASQELPLWGYGLRYQYGIFQQLISPEGNQLEAPDPWLENQNPWELPRLDVTYEVRFYGQAERNQDGNGRATWTGGQEVLAVAYDVMIPGYKTKTTNNLRLWESRPKRGFDLNSFNAGNYEGAVESSNSAAAITSVLYPNDSTTFGKELRLKQQYFWTAASLQDILRRFKNTGKPIAEFPDCKILNSMASTHLSDDPSDAAIQLNDTHPTLAIPELMRILIDEEELSWDEAWKIVNNTFFYTNHTVLPEALEKWPVPLVEHVLPRHMQIIYDINLYFLQAVEKKFPGDRDRLARMSLIEEGYPKQVRMAHLACIGSRKVNGVAELHSDLVKTTILKDFVEFEGVSKFGNVTNGVTPRRWLDQCNVELSDLITKTLKVDKNVWLKDLTKLEGLLPFAENKKFREQWAAIKQRNKERLAHHVQSTLGLTVRTDAMFDVQIKRLHEYKRQTLNILGVIHRYLTLKGMSPAERKKSNRKVVFFAGKAAPAYYIAKLTIRLIVNVARVINADPDTKDYLQLYFLPDYSVSLAEVLIPASDISQHISTAGTEASGTSNMKFCLNGGLLLGTVDGANIEIAEEVGESNVFFFGHLTPAVEDLRYQHTYHPVPIEQKCPGLAKVLDQVSAGLFGDGAPYEPLLNTIRQGDYYLLTDDFDSYIAALAMVDEAYLDRDEWIKKSIRTTAKMGKFSSDRAILEYAESYWNLEPTSIA
;
A
#
# COMPACT_ATOMS: atom_id res chain seq x y z
N MET A 1 -19.98 53.26 24.26
CA MET A 1 -19.42 54.08 25.36
C MET A 1 -20.03 53.56 26.66
N LEU A 2 -19.17 53.09 27.57
CA LEU A 2 -19.36 52.82 29.00
C LEU A 2 -20.43 51.82 29.48
N GLY A 3 -19.97 50.62 29.82
CA GLY A 3 -20.65 49.65 30.69
C GLY A 3 -19.76 48.49 31.15
N LEU A 4 -18.43 48.67 31.16
CA LEU A 4 -17.51 47.78 31.87
C LEU A 4 -17.63 48.06 33.37
N PHE A 5 -17.58 47.02 34.20
CA PHE A 5 -17.89 46.95 35.65
C PHE A 5 -19.35 46.62 36.00
N SER A 6 -19.77 45.36 35.82
CA SER A 6 -20.87 44.82 36.63
C SER A 6 -20.47 44.92 38.11
N LYS A 7 -21.22 45.67 38.93
CA LYS A 7 -20.99 45.71 40.39
C LYS A 7 -21.08 44.28 40.94
N LYS A 8 -19.98 43.80 41.52
CA LYS A 8 -19.93 42.52 42.24
C LYS A 8 -21.00 42.54 43.33
N TRP A 9 -21.88 41.53 43.35
CA TRP A 9 -22.95 41.44 44.36
C TRP A 9 -22.32 41.31 45.76
N ASN A 10 -22.65 42.24 46.66
CA ASN A 10 -22.22 42.22 48.06
C ASN A 10 -23.35 41.66 48.95
N PRO A 11 -23.13 40.54 49.67
CA PRO A 11 -24.10 39.94 50.58
C PRO A 11 -24.05 40.51 52.01
N ASP A 12 -23.08 41.38 52.34
CA ASP A 12 -22.94 41.97 53.68
C ASP A 12 -24.24 42.68 54.14
N GLY A 13 -24.70 42.35 55.35
CA GLY A 13 -25.95 42.84 55.93
C GLY A 13 -27.25 42.32 55.30
N LYS A 14 -27.20 41.58 54.20
CA LYS A 14 -28.38 41.08 53.48
C LYS A 14 -28.92 39.79 54.05
N HIS A 15 -30.23 39.56 53.94
CA HIS A 15 -30.88 38.31 54.29
C HIS A 15 -30.80 37.29 53.15
N CYS A 16 -30.07 36.20 53.37
CA CYS A 16 -29.91 35.09 52.44
C CYS A 16 -30.69 33.85 52.93
N TYR A 17 -31.58 33.36 52.08
CA TYR A 17 -32.38 32.17 52.32
C TYR A 17 -31.77 30.96 51.59
N VAL A 18 -31.32 29.95 52.34
CA VAL A 18 -30.60 28.78 51.78
C VAL A 18 -31.35 27.50 52.10
N THR A 19 -31.90 26.85 51.08
CA THR A 19 -32.54 25.52 51.25
C THR A 19 -31.51 24.41 51.17
N GLY A 20 -31.75 23.28 51.84
CA GLY A 20 -30.77 22.20 51.96
C GLY A 20 -29.58 22.57 52.86
N GLY A 21 -29.71 23.60 53.69
CA GLY A 21 -28.62 24.19 54.45
C GLY A 21 -28.09 23.36 55.63
N SER A 22 -28.58 22.14 55.83
CA SER A 22 -28.14 21.28 56.94
C SER A 22 -26.89 20.44 56.63
N GLN A 23 -26.50 20.29 55.36
CA GLN A 23 -25.31 19.53 54.92
C GLN A 23 -24.94 19.85 53.46
N GLY A 24 -23.79 19.35 52.99
CA GLY A 24 -23.37 19.44 51.59
C GLY A 24 -23.25 20.87 51.06
N LEU A 25 -23.60 21.08 49.78
CA LEU A 25 -23.49 22.39 49.10
C LEU A 25 -24.26 23.50 49.84
N GLY A 26 -25.47 23.21 50.35
CA GLY A 26 -26.28 24.21 51.04
C GLY A 26 -25.61 24.75 52.31
N LEU A 27 -24.98 23.88 53.11
CA LEU A 27 -24.23 24.30 54.29
C LEU A 27 -22.99 25.10 53.92
N SER A 28 -22.22 24.67 52.92
CA SER A 28 -21.05 25.40 52.43
C SER A 28 -21.41 26.80 51.89
N VAL A 29 -22.53 26.93 51.16
CA VAL A 29 -23.06 28.23 50.71
C VAL A 29 -23.45 29.10 51.91
N ALA A 30 -24.16 28.55 52.90
CA ALA A 30 -24.53 29.28 54.12
C ALA A 30 -23.30 29.81 54.87
N LYS A 31 -22.28 28.96 55.09
CA LYS A 31 -21.02 29.34 55.75
C LYS A 31 -20.27 30.41 54.97
N PHE A 32 -20.21 30.29 53.65
CA PHE A 32 -19.56 31.28 52.80
C PHE A 32 -20.27 32.64 52.88
N LEU A 33 -21.61 32.67 52.87
CA LEU A 33 -22.39 33.90 53.02
C LEU A 33 -22.23 34.53 54.41
N ALA A 34 -22.19 33.71 55.47
CA ALA A 34 -21.93 34.17 56.83
C ALA A 34 -20.56 34.86 56.96
N ARG A 35 -19.49 34.29 56.37
CA ARG A 35 -18.15 34.89 56.30
C ARG A 35 -18.12 36.22 55.53
N GLN A 36 -19.10 36.48 54.68
CA GLN A 36 -19.22 37.73 53.92
C GLN A 36 -20.18 38.73 54.59
N GLY A 37 -20.57 38.50 55.86
CA GLY A 37 -21.39 39.42 56.64
C GLY A 37 -22.91 39.29 56.45
N ALA A 38 -23.38 38.29 55.70
CA ALA A 38 -24.82 38.10 55.47
C ALA A 38 -25.57 37.60 56.72
N ASN A 39 -26.86 37.93 56.80
CA ASN A 39 -27.81 37.24 57.66
C ASN A 39 -28.30 35.99 56.94
N VAL A 40 -28.28 34.81 57.56
CA VAL A 40 -28.52 33.54 56.86
C VAL A 40 -29.64 32.75 57.53
N SER A 41 -30.64 32.34 56.75
CA SER A 41 -31.68 31.41 57.17
C SER A 41 -31.54 30.10 56.41
N ILE A 42 -31.28 29.01 57.13
CA ILE A 42 -31.17 27.66 56.55
C ILE A 42 -32.45 26.85 56.75
N VAL A 43 -32.85 26.09 55.72
CA VAL A 43 -34.01 25.20 55.80
C VAL A 43 -33.69 23.80 55.30
N ALA A 44 -34.10 22.79 56.05
CA ALA A 44 -34.00 21.37 55.72
C ALA A 44 -35.04 20.56 56.51
N ARG A 45 -35.11 19.24 56.33
CA ARG A 45 -36.11 18.37 57.00
C ARG A 45 -35.73 17.91 58.40
N ASP A 46 -34.44 17.85 58.69
CA ASP A 46 -33.90 17.18 59.87
C ASP A 46 -33.46 18.22 60.89
N GLN A 47 -34.22 18.35 61.99
CA GLN A 47 -33.94 19.34 63.03
C GLN A 47 -32.58 19.10 63.69
N THR A 48 -32.17 17.85 63.91
CA THR A 48 -30.89 17.52 64.54
C THR A 48 -29.72 17.95 63.66
N LYS A 49 -29.80 17.74 62.34
CA LYS A 49 -28.79 18.24 61.40
C LYS A 49 -28.80 19.76 61.29
N LEU A 50 -29.97 20.39 61.35
CA LEU A 50 -30.11 21.84 61.36
C LEU A 50 -29.47 22.47 62.60
N ASP A 51 -29.66 21.89 63.78
CA ASP A 51 -29.05 22.38 65.02
C ASP A 51 -27.52 22.31 64.97
N LYS A 52 -26.98 21.23 64.37
CA LYS A 52 -25.53 21.10 64.13
C LYS A 52 -25.04 22.14 63.10
N ALA A 53 -25.73 22.27 61.98
CA ALA A 53 -25.40 23.26 60.94
C ALA A 53 -25.45 24.69 61.47
N LEU A 54 -26.40 25.01 62.35
CA LEU A 54 -26.51 26.31 62.99
C LEU A 54 -25.30 26.60 63.90
N LYS A 55 -24.83 25.61 64.68
CA LYS A 55 -23.59 25.74 65.46
C LYS A 55 -22.36 25.99 64.57
N GLU A 56 -22.27 25.30 63.43
CA GLU A 56 -21.20 25.53 62.47
C GLU A 56 -21.29 26.91 61.81
N LEU A 57 -22.49 27.40 61.56
CA LEU A 57 -22.73 28.73 60.98
C LEU A 57 -22.39 29.84 61.97
N GLU A 58 -22.70 29.66 63.25
CA GLU A 58 -22.33 30.58 64.34
C GLU A 58 -20.80 30.73 64.48
N ALA A 59 -20.02 29.68 64.20
CA ALA A 59 -18.56 29.75 64.19
C ALA A 59 -18.00 30.63 63.06
N GLU A 60 -18.78 30.94 62.04
CA GLU A 60 -18.39 31.76 60.88
C GLU A 60 -18.83 33.22 61.00
N ARG A 61 -19.42 33.60 62.14
CA ARG A 61 -19.91 34.95 62.42
C ARG A 61 -18.80 35.99 62.35
N GLN A 62 -19.03 37.05 61.59
CA GLN A 62 -18.14 38.21 61.44
C GLN A 62 -18.58 39.39 62.31
N SER A 63 -19.88 39.49 62.64
CA SER A 63 -20.45 40.58 63.45
C SER A 63 -21.56 40.09 64.39
N PRO A 64 -21.66 40.65 65.62
CA PRO A 64 -22.76 40.34 66.54
C PRO A 64 -24.15 40.70 65.98
N ASN A 65 -24.21 41.58 64.97
CA ASN A 65 -25.47 41.98 64.34
C ASN A 65 -26.01 40.97 63.33
N GLN A 66 -25.23 39.94 62.96
CA GLN A 66 -25.71 38.90 62.04
C GLN A 66 -26.81 38.06 62.69
N LYS A 67 -27.80 37.66 61.90
CA LYS A 67 -28.90 36.79 62.32
C LYS A 67 -28.79 35.46 61.60
N PHE A 68 -28.68 34.38 62.37
CA PHE A 68 -28.68 33.02 61.87
C PHE A 68 -29.87 32.25 62.41
N HIS A 69 -30.66 31.67 61.52
CA HIS A 69 -31.86 30.92 61.89
C HIS A 69 -31.93 29.62 61.10
N ALA A 70 -32.47 28.59 61.74
CA ALA A 70 -32.68 27.28 61.14
C ALA A 70 -34.15 26.89 61.29
N TYR A 71 -34.77 26.41 60.20
CA TYR A 71 -36.17 25.98 60.24
C TYR A 71 -36.37 24.62 59.57
N SER A 72 -37.17 23.76 60.21
CA SER A 72 -37.44 22.41 59.72
C SER A 72 -38.68 22.35 58.82
N PHE A 73 -38.47 22.15 57.50
CA PHE A 73 -39.53 22.04 56.49
C PHE A 73 -39.13 21.10 55.33
N ALA A 74 -40.11 20.40 54.74
CA ALA A 74 -39.88 19.44 53.65
C ALA A 74 -39.78 20.04 52.25
N LEU A 75 -40.41 21.19 52.01
CA LEU A 75 -40.40 21.95 50.74
C LEU A 75 -40.92 21.20 49.50
N ASP A 76 -41.42 19.97 49.65
CA ASP A 76 -41.90 19.08 48.57
C ASP A 76 -43.27 19.48 48.01
N THR A 77 -43.97 20.39 48.68
CA THR A 77 -45.23 20.99 48.22
C THR A 77 -45.17 22.51 48.22
N ALA A 78 -46.01 23.16 47.41
CA ALA A 78 -46.15 24.61 47.38
C ALA A 78 -46.55 25.19 48.75
N THR A 79 -47.42 24.49 49.48
CA THR A 79 -47.85 24.88 50.83
C THR A 79 -46.68 24.82 51.82
N ALA A 80 -45.91 23.73 51.82
CA ALA A 80 -44.75 23.60 52.70
C ALA A 80 -43.67 24.64 52.39
N SER A 81 -43.40 24.93 51.11
CA SER A 81 -42.46 25.98 50.69
C SER A 81 -42.93 27.38 51.11
N THR A 82 -44.22 27.65 51.01
CA THR A 82 -44.81 28.92 51.45
C THR A 82 -44.75 29.08 52.96
N ALA A 83 -45.08 28.03 53.73
CA ALA A 83 -44.99 28.03 55.18
C ALA A 83 -43.54 28.22 55.66
N ALA A 84 -42.57 27.56 55.00
CA ALA A 84 -41.16 27.74 55.29
C ALA A 84 -40.71 29.19 55.07
N LEU A 85 -41.10 29.78 53.94
CA LEU A 85 -40.81 31.19 53.65
C LEU A 85 -41.46 32.13 54.66
N GLU A 86 -42.70 31.88 55.09
CA GLU A 86 -43.39 32.69 56.09
C GLU A 86 -42.64 32.69 57.43
N ALA A 87 -42.27 31.50 57.92
CA ALA A 87 -41.50 31.35 59.15
C ALA A 87 -40.13 32.06 59.05
N VAL A 88 -39.46 31.94 57.91
CA VAL A 88 -38.18 32.61 57.65
C VAL A 88 -38.34 34.14 57.66
N CYS A 89 -39.36 34.67 56.98
CA CYS A 89 -39.59 36.12 56.87
C CYS A 89 -40.04 36.76 58.19
N GLN A 90 -40.74 36.04 59.07
CA GLN A 90 -41.17 36.57 60.38
C GLN A 90 -40.01 37.12 61.22
N SER A 91 -38.85 36.45 61.18
CA SER A 91 -37.62 36.88 61.86
C SER A 91 -36.98 38.15 61.26
N TYR A 92 -37.50 38.62 60.13
CA TYR A 92 -37.05 39.79 59.38
C TYR A 92 -38.22 40.74 59.07
N ASN A 93 -39.10 40.96 60.06
CA ASN A 93 -40.25 41.90 59.96
C ASN A 93 -41.22 41.59 58.79
N GLY A 94 -41.29 40.32 58.36
CA GLY A 94 -42.12 39.90 57.24
C GLY A 94 -41.54 40.22 55.85
N GLU A 95 -40.34 40.77 55.77
CA GLU A 95 -39.67 41.09 54.51
C GLU A 95 -39.19 39.83 53.77
N ALA A 96 -39.29 39.85 52.43
CA ALA A 96 -38.71 38.83 51.57
C ALA A 96 -37.17 38.81 51.69
N PRO A 97 -36.53 37.64 51.51
CA PRO A 97 -35.07 37.55 51.50
C PRO A 97 -34.47 38.36 50.34
N ASP A 98 -33.26 38.89 50.52
CA ASP A 98 -32.52 39.61 49.47
C ASP A 98 -31.92 38.64 48.44
N ALA A 99 -31.58 37.42 48.86
CA ALA A 99 -31.14 36.35 47.96
C ALA A 99 -31.62 34.98 48.43
N THR A 100 -32.01 34.13 47.49
CA THR A 100 -32.43 32.76 47.73
C THR A 100 -31.56 31.79 46.94
N PHE A 101 -31.09 30.73 47.61
CA PHE A 101 -30.30 29.65 47.03
C PHE A 101 -31.04 28.31 47.20
N THR A 102 -31.49 27.73 46.09
CA THR A 102 -32.30 26.51 46.11
C THR A 102 -31.43 25.24 46.07
N CYS A 103 -30.58 25.05 47.09
CA CYS A 103 -29.64 23.91 47.14
C CYS A 103 -30.28 22.59 47.60
N ALA A 104 -31.56 22.58 48.00
CA ALA A 104 -32.26 21.35 48.32
C ALA A 104 -32.51 20.50 47.07
N GLY A 105 -32.04 19.25 47.12
CA GLY A 105 -32.30 18.22 46.11
C GLY A 105 -31.57 16.92 46.44
N ALA A 106 -31.96 15.84 45.78
CA ALA A 106 -31.33 14.54 45.90
C ALA A 106 -31.58 13.72 44.61
N ALA A 107 -30.65 12.84 44.26
CA ALA A 107 -30.87 11.83 43.22
C ALA A 107 -30.98 10.43 43.83
N ARG A 108 -31.68 9.54 43.13
CA ARG A 108 -31.61 8.09 43.35
C ARG A 108 -31.38 7.43 42.00
N PRO A 109 -30.11 7.23 41.61
CA PRO A 109 -29.78 6.62 40.32
C PRO A 109 -30.26 5.16 40.25
N GLY A 110 -30.60 4.70 39.05
CA GLY A 110 -31.11 3.36 38.77
C GLY A 110 -31.47 3.19 37.29
N PHE A 111 -31.70 1.96 36.85
CA PHE A 111 -32.21 1.72 35.51
C PHE A 111 -33.70 2.08 35.44
N PHE A 112 -34.12 2.66 34.32
CA PHE A 112 -35.53 3.06 34.11
C PHE A 112 -36.50 1.88 34.26
N VAL A 113 -36.15 0.72 33.72
CA VAL A 113 -36.97 -0.50 33.78
C VAL A 113 -37.06 -1.12 35.18
N GLU A 114 -36.18 -0.72 36.09
CA GLU A 114 -36.18 -1.18 37.49
C GLU A 114 -36.79 -0.12 38.43
N SER A 115 -37.11 1.07 37.91
CA SER A 115 -37.65 2.18 38.68
C SER A 115 -39.14 1.97 38.94
N THR A 116 -39.56 2.21 40.17
CA THR A 116 -40.99 2.24 40.51
C THR A 116 -41.63 3.58 40.11
N GLU A 117 -42.96 3.64 40.06
CA GLU A 117 -43.69 4.91 39.91
C GLU A 117 -43.26 5.92 40.99
N GLU A 118 -43.07 5.44 42.22
CA GLU A 118 -42.62 6.26 43.34
C GLU A 118 -41.21 6.82 43.11
N ASP A 119 -40.28 6.06 42.54
CA ASP A 119 -38.92 6.52 42.23
C ASP A 119 -38.92 7.61 41.16
N LEU A 120 -39.77 7.50 40.14
CA LEU A 120 -39.91 8.51 39.08
C LEU A 120 -40.56 9.79 39.61
N THR A 121 -41.65 9.67 40.37
CA THR A 121 -42.31 10.83 40.99
C THR A 121 -41.40 11.51 42.00
N LYS A 122 -40.71 10.75 42.87
CA LYS A 122 -39.73 11.30 43.83
C LYS A 122 -38.53 11.93 43.13
N GLY A 123 -38.07 11.38 42.01
CA GLY A 123 -37.01 11.96 41.18
C GLY A 123 -37.37 13.37 40.70
N MET A 124 -38.59 13.55 40.19
CA MET A 124 -39.09 14.86 39.78
C MET A 124 -39.31 15.79 40.99
N THR A 125 -39.85 15.28 42.09
CA THR A 125 -40.05 16.08 43.31
C THR A 125 -38.72 16.62 43.87
N ASN A 126 -37.73 15.74 44.02
CA ASN A 126 -36.44 16.08 44.60
C ASN A 126 -35.52 16.86 43.63
N GLY A 127 -35.64 16.62 42.33
CA GLY A 127 -34.81 17.27 41.31
C GLY A 127 -35.33 18.63 40.83
N TYR A 128 -36.65 18.82 40.82
CA TYR A 128 -37.35 19.97 40.24
C TYR A 128 -38.31 20.66 41.22
N TRP A 129 -39.35 19.97 41.73
CA TRP A 129 -40.46 20.64 42.42
C TRP A 129 -40.06 21.37 43.69
N ILE A 130 -39.17 20.80 44.50
CA ILE A 130 -38.68 21.47 45.72
C ILE A 130 -38.11 22.86 45.40
N GLN A 131 -37.32 22.96 44.35
CA GLN A 131 -36.70 24.22 43.94
C GLN A 131 -37.72 25.16 43.27
N ALA A 132 -38.60 24.62 42.42
CA ALA A 132 -39.65 25.38 41.75
C ALA A 132 -40.63 25.99 42.76
N TRP A 133 -41.08 25.22 43.77
CA TRP A 133 -41.97 25.73 44.82
C TRP A 133 -41.32 26.76 45.72
N THR A 134 -40.05 26.58 46.06
CA THR A 134 -39.27 27.57 46.80
C THR A 134 -39.20 28.89 46.01
N ALA A 135 -38.79 28.82 44.74
CA ALA A 135 -38.66 29.99 43.89
C ALA A 135 -40.02 30.67 43.66
N TRP A 136 -41.09 29.91 43.48
CA TRP A 136 -42.46 30.43 43.32
C TRP A 136 -42.96 31.18 44.56
N ALA A 137 -42.72 30.66 45.76
CA ALA A 137 -43.11 31.32 46.99
C ALA A 137 -42.31 32.63 47.19
N VAL A 138 -41.00 32.58 46.96
CA VAL A 138 -40.09 33.72 47.11
C VAL A 138 -40.41 34.81 46.09
N SER A 139 -40.54 34.47 44.80
CA SER A 139 -40.82 35.44 43.74
C SER A 139 -42.14 36.16 43.98
N LYS A 140 -43.21 35.44 44.37
CA LYS A 140 -44.50 36.05 44.73
C LYS A 140 -44.37 37.07 45.85
N ARG A 141 -43.57 36.79 46.88
CA ARG A 141 -43.39 37.73 47.99
C ARG A 141 -42.55 38.93 47.56
N MET A 142 -41.43 38.70 46.87
CA MET A 142 -40.57 39.78 46.33
C MET A 142 -41.38 40.73 45.44
N VAL A 143 -42.19 40.19 44.52
CA VAL A 143 -43.06 40.98 43.63
C VAL A 143 -44.11 41.76 44.42
N ARG A 144 -44.80 41.12 45.37
CA ARG A 144 -45.81 41.79 46.23
C ARG A 144 -45.21 42.94 47.03
N GLN A 145 -43.97 42.81 47.49
CA GLN A 145 -43.26 43.82 48.27
C GLN A 145 -42.44 44.80 47.41
N LYS A 146 -42.43 44.62 46.08
CA LYS A 146 -41.56 45.34 45.15
C LYS A 146 -40.07 45.29 45.55
N LYS A 147 -39.66 44.19 46.18
CA LYS A 147 -38.28 43.97 46.66
C LYS A 147 -37.44 43.39 45.52
N LYS A 148 -36.36 44.09 45.17
CA LYS A 148 -35.33 43.57 44.27
C LYS A 148 -34.54 42.49 45.00
N GLY A 149 -34.17 41.42 44.30
CA GLY A 149 -33.50 40.30 44.95
C GLY A 149 -32.93 39.30 43.95
N LYS A 150 -32.37 38.21 44.47
CA LYS A 150 -31.72 37.16 43.67
C LYS A 150 -32.32 35.80 43.95
N ILE A 151 -32.55 34.98 42.92
CA ILE A 151 -32.93 33.57 43.04
C ILE A 151 -31.91 32.73 42.27
N THR A 152 -31.26 31.79 42.94
CA THR A 152 -30.24 30.90 42.35
C THR A 152 -30.69 29.45 42.42
N PHE A 153 -30.90 28.85 41.26
CA PHE A 153 -31.18 27.43 41.07
C PHE A 153 -29.91 26.57 41.08
N VAL A 154 -30.02 25.33 41.56
CA VAL A 154 -28.92 24.36 41.54
C VAL A 154 -29.34 23.12 40.72
N SER A 155 -28.78 23.02 39.52
CA SER A 155 -28.97 21.91 38.59
C SER A 155 -27.82 20.90 38.69
N SER A 156 -27.35 20.39 37.56
CA SER A 156 -26.22 19.47 37.40
C SER A 156 -25.75 19.51 35.95
N THR A 157 -24.53 19.09 35.64
CA THR A 157 -24.11 18.75 34.27
C THR A 157 -25.11 17.79 33.58
N LEU A 158 -25.84 16.98 34.35
CA LEU A 158 -26.95 16.15 33.90
C LEU A 158 -28.22 16.92 33.43
N GLY A 159 -28.21 18.26 33.53
CA GLY A 159 -29.17 19.17 32.90
C GLY A 159 -28.77 19.64 31.49
N TYR A 160 -27.57 19.28 31.03
CA TYR A 160 -27.08 19.49 29.65
C TYR A 160 -26.96 18.19 28.87
N MET A 161 -26.59 17.12 29.56
CA MET A 161 -26.41 15.79 28.99
C MET A 161 -27.10 14.73 29.85
N SER A 162 -27.35 13.56 29.29
CA SER A 162 -27.92 12.43 30.03
C SER A 162 -27.15 11.17 29.69
N PHE A 163 -26.93 10.31 30.69
CA PHE A 163 -26.35 8.99 30.48
C PHE A 163 -27.03 7.96 31.39
N VAL A 164 -26.70 6.68 31.16
CA VAL A 164 -27.37 5.55 31.78
C VAL A 164 -27.32 5.62 33.32
N GLY A 165 -28.45 5.34 33.96
CA GLY A 165 -28.59 5.34 35.43
C GLY A 165 -29.25 6.58 36.04
N TYR A 166 -29.48 7.66 35.27
CA TYR A 166 -30.07 8.90 35.79
C TYR A 166 -31.46 9.24 35.23
N SER A 167 -32.23 8.24 34.81
CA SER A 167 -33.54 8.45 34.16
C SER A 167 -34.59 9.13 35.06
N SER A 168 -34.48 9.04 36.39
CA SER A 168 -35.36 9.73 37.34
C SER A 168 -34.89 11.17 37.67
N TYR A 169 -33.62 11.50 37.39
CA TYR A 169 -32.96 12.73 37.83
C TYR A 169 -32.65 13.69 36.67
N SER A 170 -32.06 13.20 35.57
CA SER A 170 -31.73 14.02 34.40
C SER A 170 -32.93 14.78 33.83
N PRO A 171 -34.14 14.17 33.67
CA PRO A 171 -35.31 14.92 33.20
C PRO A 171 -35.70 16.07 34.14
N ALA A 172 -35.60 15.86 35.46
CA ALA A 172 -35.89 16.90 36.45
C ALA A 172 -34.89 18.06 36.35
N LYS A 173 -33.61 17.78 36.09
CA LYS A 173 -32.58 18.81 35.90
C LYS A 173 -32.69 19.56 34.58
N HIS A 174 -33.15 18.90 33.51
CA HIS A 174 -33.52 19.57 32.26
C HIS A 174 -34.74 20.48 32.45
N ALA A 175 -35.78 20.01 33.15
CA ALA A 175 -36.97 20.83 33.48
C ALA A 175 -36.60 22.06 34.32
N LEU A 176 -35.68 21.90 35.28
CA LEU A 176 -35.20 22.99 36.11
C LEU A 176 -34.43 24.05 35.30
N ARG A 177 -33.65 23.62 34.30
CA ARG A 177 -33.00 24.55 33.36
C ARG A 177 -34.01 25.36 32.58
N GLY A 178 -35.00 24.70 31.96
CA GLY A 178 -36.06 25.38 31.22
C GLY A 178 -36.84 26.39 32.07
N LEU A 179 -37.10 26.05 33.34
CA LEU A 179 -37.73 26.97 34.29
C LEU A 179 -36.83 28.17 34.60
N ALA A 180 -35.54 27.96 34.88
CA ALA A 180 -34.61 29.04 35.20
C ALA A 180 -34.42 30.00 34.02
N ASP A 181 -34.33 29.49 32.80
CA ASP A 181 -34.23 30.31 31.58
C ASP A 181 -35.47 31.18 31.38
N THR A 182 -36.66 30.59 31.58
CA THR A 182 -37.93 31.31 31.48
C THR A 182 -38.05 32.38 32.57
N LEU A 183 -37.75 32.02 33.83
CA LEU A 183 -37.82 32.95 34.95
C LEU A 183 -36.76 34.04 34.87
N HIS A 184 -35.59 33.79 34.28
CA HIS A 184 -34.60 34.84 34.04
C HIS A 184 -35.19 35.97 33.21
N SER A 185 -35.92 35.68 32.13
CA SER A 185 -36.59 36.71 31.35
C SER A 185 -37.80 37.32 32.06
N GLU A 186 -38.64 36.50 32.71
CA GLU A 186 -39.86 36.96 33.36
C GLU A 186 -39.59 37.87 34.57
N MET A 187 -38.58 37.52 35.38
CA MET A 187 -38.29 38.20 36.64
C MET A 187 -37.54 39.53 36.47
N LEU A 188 -36.95 39.79 35.29
CA LEU A 188 -36.37 41.10 34.95
C LEU A 188 -37.42 42.22 35.04
N LEU A 189 -38.69 41.94 34.73
CA LEU A 189 -39.80 42.88 34.85
C LEU A 189 -40.00 43.41 36.29
N TYR A 190 -39.53 42.65 37.29
CA TYR A 190 -39.68 42.95 38.70
C TYR A 190 -38.35 43.32 39.38
N GLY A 191 -37.25 43.39 38.63
CA GLY A 191 -35.91 43.65 39.16
C GLY A 191 -35.38 42.52 40.06
N ILE A 192 -35.75 41.27 39.75
CA ILE A 192 -35.28 40.08 40.44
C ILE A 192 -34.36 39.30 39.50
N ASP A 193 -33.13 39.05 39.94
CA ASP A 193 -32.11 38.34 39.15
C ASP A 193 -32.23 36.83 39.35
N VAL A 194 -32.40 36.07 38.27
CA VAL A 194 -32.43 34.60 38.31
C VAL A 194 -31.15 34.03 37.72
N HIS A 195 -30.54 33.09 38.43
CA HIS A 195 -29.35 32.34 38.01
C HIS A 195 -29.56 30.84 38.18
N ILE A 196 -28.81 30.05 37.43
CA ILE A 196 -28.77 28.59 37.57
C ILE A 196 -27.32 28.11 37.54
N PHE A 197 -26.97 27.24 38.47
CA PHE A 197 -25.66 26.63 38.61
C PHE A 197 -25.69 25.17 38.16
N PHE A 198 -24.69 24.73 37.38
CA PHE A 198 -24.58 23.38 36.84
C PHE A 198 -23.32 22.67 37.36
N PRO A 199 -23.33 22.19 38.60
CA PRO A 199 -22.17 21.49 39.15
C PRO A 199 -21.93 20.15 38.42
N PRO A 200 -20.65 19.76 38.22
CA PRO A 200 -20.28 18.38 37.92
C PRO A 200 -20.49 17.49 39.16
N THR A 201 -19.91 16.30 39.19
CA THR A 201 -19.94 15.45 40.39
C THR A 201 -19.49 16.23 41.62
N MET A 202 -20.21 16.11 42.74
CA MET A 202 -19.87 16.78 44.00
C MET A 202 -19.77 15.77 45.14
N TYR A 203 -18.65 15.75 45.85
CA TYR A 203 -18.40 14.85 46.98
C TYR A 203 -19.17 15.28 48.23
N THR A 204 -20.48 15.05 48.22
CA THR A 204 -21.40 15.36 49.32
C THR A 204 -21.88 14.08 50.02
N PRO A 205 -22.45 14.17 51.23
CA PRO A 205 -23.17 13.03 51.81
C PRO A 205 -24.31 12.50 50.93
N GLY A 206 -24.87 13.34 50.04
CA GLY A 206 -25.85 12.92 49.03
C GLY A 206 -25.21 12.05 47.94
N TYR A 207 -23.97 12.34 47.53
CA TYR A 207 -23.22 11.54 46.56
C TYR A 207 -22.88 10.14 47.10
N GLU A 208 -22.53 10.05 48.38
CA GLU A 208 -22.36 8.76 49.06
C GLU A 208 -23.64 7.93 49.05
N GLU A 209 -24.80 8.56 49.26
CA GLU A 209 -26.10 7.89 49.20
C GLU A 209 -26.46 7.49 47.77
N GLU A 210 -26.23 8.36 46.78
CA GLU A 210 -26.44 8.09 45.36
C GLU A 210 -25.62 6.89 44.89
N ASN A 211 -24.35 6.80 45.29
CA ASN A 211 -23.46 5.69 44.94
C ASN A 211 -23.98 4.32 45.40
N LYS A 212 -24.84 4.24 46.42
CA LYS A 212 -25.43 2.98 46.89
C LYS A 212 -26.40 2.37 45.88
N SER A 213 -27.07 3.18 45.06
CA SER A 213 -28.05 2.72 44.08
C SER A 213 -27.56 2.82 42.63
N LYS A 214 -26.40 3.44 42.37
CA LYS A 214 -25.84 3.56 41.02
C LYS A 214 -25.60 2.19 40.38
N PRO A 215 -26.13 1.97 39.15
CA PRO A 215 -25.72 0.83 38.35
C PRO A 215 -24.20 0.82 38.13
N LYS A 216 -23.59 -0.37 38.07
CA LYS A 216 -22.13 -0.50 37.86
C LYS A 216 -21.62 0.21 36.61
N ILE A 217 -22.43 0.28 35.55
CA ILE A 217 -22.09 1.01 34.32
C ILE A 217 -22.06 2.52 34.56
N THR A 218 -22.95 3.05 35.40
CA THR A 218 -22.98 4.46 35.78
C THR A 218 -21.73 4.81 36.59
N LEU A 219 -21.34 3.96 37.55
CA LEU A 219 -20.08 4.11 38.28
C LEU A 219 -18.85 4.10 37.36
N LYS A 220 -18.86 3.25 36.32
CA LYS A 220 -17.77 3.16 35.34
C LYS A 220 -17.69 4.40 34.44
N ILE A 221 -18.83 4.99 34.05
CA ILE A 221 -18.86 6.22 33.26
C ILE A 221 -18.34 7.41 34.07
N GLU A 222 -18.63 7.43 35.37
CA GLU A 222 -18.20 8.50 36.28
C GLU A 222 -16.77 8.33 36.80
N GLU A 223 -16.08 7.22 36.49
CA GLU A 223 -14.76 6.93 37.08
C GLU A 223 -13.67 7.93 36.71
N SER A 224 -13.86 8.66 35.60
CA SER A 224 -12.95 9.69 35.11
C SER A 224 -13.39 11.12 35.47
N ASP A 225 -14.45 11.30 36.26
CA ASP A 225 -14.89 12.63 36.75
C ASP A 225 -14.26 12.93 38.11
N ASP A 226 -13.27 13.83 38.12
CA ASP A 226 -12.55 14.24 39.34
C ASP A 226 -13.41 15.02 40.36
N GLY A 227 -14.62 15.45 39.98
CA GLY A 227 -15.62 16.07 40.87
C GLY A 227 -15.17 17.35 41.60
N LEU A 228 -16.03 17.88 42.47
CA LEU A 228 -15.76 19.05 43.33
C LEU A 228 -16.13 18.78 44.79
N THR A 229 -15.42 19.39 45.72
CA THR A 229 -15.88 19.45 47.12
C THR A 229 -17.03 20.46 47.27
N PRO A 230 -17.89 20.31 48.31
CA PRO A 230 -18.96 21.27 48.59
C PRO A 230 -18.48 22.73 48.69
N ASP A 231 -17.30 22.95 49.26
CA ASP A 231 -16.71 24.29 49.43
C ASP A 231 -16.20 24.87 48.10
N GLN A 232 -15.59 24.04 47.24
CA GLN A 232 -15.21 24.44 45.89
C GLN A 232 -16.43 24.84 45.06
N ALA A 233 -17.49 24.02 45.10
CA ALA A 233 -18.74 24.31 44.40
C ALA A 233 -19.45 25.57 44.93
N ALA A 234 -19.50 25.77 46.25
CA ALA A 234 -20.05 26.99 46.86
C ALA A 234 -19.28 28.24 46.45
N MET A 235 -17.95 28.15 46.41
CA MET A 235 -17.09 29.24 45.95
C MET A 235 -17.38 29.61 44.49
N VAL A 236 -17.52 28.62 43.60
CA VAL A 236 -17.86 28.87 42.19
C VAL A 236 -19.25 29.49 42.07
N LEU A 237 -20.25 28.95 42.76
CA LEU A 237 -21.62 29.42 42.75
C LEU A 237 -21.73 30.90 43.18
N ILE A 238 -20.99 31.32 44.20
CA ILE A 238 -21.07 32.68 44.75
C ILE A 238 -20.16 33.66 43.99
N LYS A 239 -19.00 33.21 43.49
CA LYS A 239 -18.04 34.08 42.78
C LYS A 239 -18.35 34.28 41.29
N ALA A 240 -19.15 33.41 40.66
CA ALA A 240 -19.46 33.52 39.24
C ALA A 240 -20.04 34.93 38.92
N PRO A 241 -19.32 35.76 38.14
CA PRO A 241 -19.89 36.97 37.55
C PRO A 241 -21.03 36.56 36.62
N SER A 242 -21.91 37.50 36.31
CA SER A 242 -22.93 37.40 35.26
C SER A 242 -22.32 37.06 33.89
N LEU A 243 -21.93 35.80 33.70
CA LEU A 243 -21.56 35.20 32.43
C LEU A 243 -22.85 34.66 31.82
N SER A 244 -23.36 35.42 30.86
CA SER A 244 -24.21 34.91 29.79
C SER A 244 -23.59 33.63 29.21
N TYR A 245 -24.39 32.57 29.17
CA TYR A 245 -24.23 31.35 28.37
C TYR A 245 -22.90 31.16 27.60
N PRO A 246 -21.96 30.34 28.08
CA PRO A 246 -20.90 29.77 27.26
C PRO A 246 -21.29 28.37 26.80
N SER A 247 -21.77 28.26 25.57
CA SER A 247 -21.92 27.01 24.83
C SER A 247 -20.60 26.66 24.12
N SER A 248 -19.52 26.41 24.84
CA SER A 248 -18.27 25.91 24.23
C SER A 248 -17.20 25.59 25.28
N SER A 249 -17.34 24.43 25.93
CA SER A 249 -16.20 23.71 26.55
C SER A 249 -16.67 22.38 27.13
N ILE A 250 -16.99 21.42 26.26
CA ILE A 250 -16.91 20.00 26.61
C ILE A 250 -16.02 19.35 25.55
N PRO A 251 -14.87 18.77 25.93
CA PRO A 251 -14.05 17.98 25.00
C PRO A 251 -14.89 16.83 24.43
N ALA A 252 -14.74 16.58 23.13
CA ALA A 252 -15.37 15.47 22.43
C ALA A 252 -14.93 14.12 23.03
N MET A 253 -15.70 13.60 23.99
CA MET A 253 -15.60 12.24 24.53
C MET A 253 -16.91 11.46 24.26
N THR A 254 -17.42 11.51 23.03
CA THR A 254 -18.65 10.79 22.64
C THR A 254 -18.56 10.02 21.32
N SER A 255 -17.39 9.90 20.69
CA SER A 255 -17.26 9.15 19.42
C SER A 255 -17.02 7.64 19.54
N THR A 256 -17.05 7.03 20.74
CA THR A 256 -16.75 5.58 20.90
C THR A 256 -17.85 4.72 21.52
N ILE A 257 -19.07 5.22 21.72
CA ILE A 257 -20.16 4.37 22.24
C ILE A 257 -21.36 4.40 21.29
N ASP A 258 -21.47 3.37 20.44
CA ASP A 258 -22.66 3.09 19.63
C ASP A 258 -23.82 2.66 20.55
N PRO A 259 -24.89 3.46 20.69
CA PRO A 259 -26.04 3.14 21.54
C PRO A 259 -26.77 1.86 21.10
N LYS A 260 -26.53 1.35 19.88
CA LYS A 260 -27.07 0.05 19.41
C LYS A 260 -26.47 -1.16 20.11
N THR A 261 -25.48 -0.97 20.99
CA THR A 261 -24.74 -2.07 21.64
C THR A 261 -25.11 -2.32 23.11
N ILE A 262 -25.90 -1.45 23.76
CA ILE A 262 -26.13 -1.50 25.21
C ILE A 262 -27.55 -1.98 25.53
N GLY A 263 -27.68 -3.03 26.37
CA GLY A 263 -28.96 -3.68 26.73
C GLY A 263 -29.21 -5.03 26.03
N ARG A 264 -28.34 -5.42 25.09
CA ARG A 264 -28.26 -6.82 24.68
C ARG A 264 -27.57 -7.61 25.80
N PRO A 265 -28.03 -8.83 26.18
CA PRO A 265 -27.22 -9.70 27.04
C PRO A 265 -25.80 -9.76 26.46
N LYS A 266 -24.74 -9.82 27.29
CA LYS A 266 -23.35 -10.03 26.83
C LYS A 266 -23.44 -10.97 25.65
N ARG A 267 -23.29 -10.48 24.42
CA ARG A 267 -23.43 -11.34 23.23
C ARG A 267 -22.33 -12.35 23.47
N ALA A 268 -22.71 -13.59 23.78
CA ALA A 268 -21.74 -14.64 24.05
C ALA A 268 -20.71 -14.57 22.92
N ARG A 269 -19.43 -14.37 23.25
CA ARG A 269 -18.32 -14.05 22.33
C ARG A 269 -18.66 -14.50 20.91
N ARG A 270 -19.03 -13.59 20.01
CA ARG A 270 -19.33 -14.03 18.64
C ARG A 270 -18.00 -14.18 17.92
N HIS A 271 -17.85 -15.20 17.10
CA HIS A 271 -16.78 -15.16 16.10
C HIS A 271 -17.08 -13.95 15.19
N VAL A 272 -16.27 -12.89 15.31
CA VAL A 272 -16.36 -11.70 14.46
C VAL A 272 -15.21 -11.77 13.47
N ARG A 273 -15.50 -11.54 12.19
CA ARG A 273 -14.47 -11.47 11.16
C ARG A 273 -13.68 -10.18 11.35
N THR A 274 -12.37 -10.31 11.53
CA THR A 274 -11.42 -9.21 11.40
C THR A 274 -10.74 -9.34 10.04
N LEU A 275 -10.54 -8.20 9.35
CA LEU A 275 -9.66 -8.17 8.19
C LEU A 275 -8.23 -8.50 8.66
N THR A 276 -7.32 -8.85 7.75
CA THR A 276 -5.96 -9.28 8.11
C THR A 276 -5.29 -8.33 9.09
N GLY A 277 -4.78 -8.88 10.19
CA GLY A 277 -4.06 -8.16 11.21
C GLY A 277 -4.93 -7.65 12.36
N TYR A 278 -5.36 -8.57 13.21
CA TYR A 278 -5.99 -8.26 14.50
C TYR A 278 -5.02 -8.58 15.65
N LEU A 279 -5.07 -7.78 16.70
CA LEU A 279 -4.42 -8.11 17.98
C LEU A 279 -5.37 -9.03 18.77
N PRO A 280 -4.94 -10.23 19.18
CA PRO A 280 -5.75 -11.06 20.06
C PRO A 280 -6.09 -10.33 21.36
N GLU A 281 -7.32 -10.50 21.86
CA GLU A 281 -7.68 -10.02 23.20
C GLU A 281 -6.74 -10.67 24.23
N THR A 282 -6.25 -9.88 25.19
CA THR A 282 -5.47 -10.39 26.32
C THR A 282 -6.28 -10.32 27.62
N ASP A 283 -6.04 -11.25 28.54
CA ASP A 283 -6.58 -11.17 29.89
C ASP A 283 -5.80 -10.19 30.77
N ALA A 284 -6.19 -10.05 32.03
CA ALA A 284 -5.53 -9.16 33.00
C ALA A 284 -4.06 -9.53 33.27
N THR A 285 -3.60 -10.72 32.86
CA THR A 285 -2.20 -11.17 32.96
C THR A 285 -1.40 -10.91 31.68
N GLY A 286 -2.04 -10.36 30.64
CA GLY A 286 -1.43 -10.17 29.32
C GLY A 286 -1.44 -11.43 28.45
N LYS A 287 -2.08 -12.53 28.89
CA LYS A 287 -2.15 -13.76 28.12
C LYS A 287 -3.28 -13.65 27.09
N GLU A 288 -3.00 -14.03 25.85
CA GLU A 288 -4.02 -14.07 24.81
C GLU A 288 -5.16 -15.00 25.19
N VAL A 289 -6.38 -14.50 25.09
CA VAL A 289 -7.58 -15.25 25.40
C VAL A 289 -8.14 -15.85 24.13
N TRP A 290 -8.33 -17.17 24.15
CA TRP A 290 -8.96 -17.87 23.03
C TRP A 290 -10.36 -17.29 22.75
N PRO A 291 -10.77 -17.16 21.47
CA PRO A 291 -12.14 -16.80 21.10
C PRO A 291 -13.19 -17.77 21.70
N LYS A 292 -14.47 -17.56 21.44
CA LYS A 292 -15.52 -18.49 21.93
C LYS A 292 -15.25 -19.93 21.45
N GLY A 293 -15.54 -20.89 22.30
CA GLY A 293 -15.42 -22.33 22.02
C GLY A 293 -14.34 -22.98 22.86
N ASP A 294 -14.24 -24.30 22.78
CA ASP A 294 -13.19 -25.06 23.47
C ASP A 294 -11.88 -24.93 22.69
N GLU A 295 -10.88 -24.32 23.32
CA GLU A 295 -9.53 -24.17 22.79
C GLU A 295 -8.93 -25.52 22.39
N LYS A 296 -9.18 -26.59 23.15
CA LYS A 296 -8.67 -27.93 22.83
C LYS A 296 -9.27 -28.48 21.54
N VAL A 297 -10.57 -28.26 21.31
CA VAL A 297 -11.26 -28.69 20.09
C VAL A 297 -10.69 -27.97 18.87
N TRP A 298 -10.48 -26.65 18.98
CA TRP A 298 -9.83 -25.88 17.91
C TRP A 298 -8.41 -26.35 17.66
N LYS A 299 -7.57 -26.44 18.70
CA LYS A 299 -6.17 -26.88 18.57
C LYS A 299 -6.06 -28.28 17.98
N ALA A 300 -6.98 -29.19 18.30
CA ALA A 300 -7.02 -30.54 17.72
C ALA A 300 -7.40 -30.55 16.23
N GLY A 301 -8.16 -29.55 15.76
CA GLY A 301 -8.56 -29.40 14.35
C GLY A 301 -7.67 -28.47 13.52
N MET A 302 -6.77 -27.71 14.15
CA MET A 302 -5.84 -26.83 13.45
C MET A 302 -4.87 -27.64 12.61
N ARG A 303 -4.79 -27.30 11.32
CA ARG A 303 -3.84 -27.88 10.37
C ARG A 303 -2.45 -27.27 10.56
N GLY A 304 -1.42 -28.10 10.51
CA GLY A 304 -0.02 -27.68 10.36
C GLY A 304 0.44 -27.71 8.90
N VAL A 305 1.68 -27.27 8.66
CA VAL A 305 2.35 -27.45 7.37
C VAL A 305 2.63 -28.95 7.14
N ASP A 306 2.40 -29.44 5.93
CA ASP A 306 2.65 -30.85 5.60
C ASP A 306 4.15 -31.16 5.75
N GLN A 307 4.49 -32.23 6.48
CA GLN A 307 5.89 -32.54 6.78
C GLN A 307 6.40 -33.81 6.12
N ASP A 308 5.57 -34.80 5.85
CA ASP A 308 6.01 -36.07 5.28
C ASP A 308 5.15 -36.52 4.09
N VAL A 309 5.56 -37.62 3.44
CA VAL A 309 4.90 -38.15 2.24
C VAL A 309 3.47 -38.62 2.55
N SER A 310 3.20 -39.12 3.75
CA SER A 310 1.88 -39.58 4.16
C SER A 310 0.91 -38.40 4.32
N ASP A 311 1.36 -37.32 4.97
CA ASP A 311 0.58 -36.08 5.10
C ASP A 311 0.26 -35.47 3.72
N ILE A 312 1.27 -35.39 2.85
CA ILE A 312 1.14 -34.82 1.50
C ILE A 312 0.15 -35.64 0.67
N THR A 313 0.30 -36.97 0.62
CA THR A 313 -0.60 -37.83 -0.17
C THR A 313 -2.03 -37.77 0.36
N LYS A 314 -2.22 -37.73 1.69
CA LYS A 314 -3.53 -37.54 2.31
C LYS A 314 -4.14 -36.18 1.95
N SER A 315 -3.38 -35.09 2.03
CA SER A 315 -3.82 -33.74 1.66
C SER A 315 -4.20 -33.66 0.16
N PHE A 316 -3.37 -34.21 -0.71
CA PHE A 316 -3.65 -34.33 -2.14
C PHE A 316 -4.96 -35.07 -2.41
N VAL A 317 -5.12 -36.29 -1.87
CA VAL A 317 -6.33 -37.10 -2.08
C VAL A 317 -7.57 -36.42 -1.50
N ASN A 318 -7.45 -35.73 -0.37
CA ASN A 318 -8.53 -34.92 0.17
C ASN A 318 -8.98 -33.85 -0.82
N HIS A 319 -8.07 -33.11 -1.46
CA HIS A 319 -8.46 -32.11 -2.47
C HIS A 319 -9.05 -32.74 -3.73
N VAL A 320 -8.56 -33.91 -4.16
CA VAL A 320 -9.19 -34.70 -5.24
C VAL A 320 -10.66 -34.96 -4.93
N GLN A 321 -10.95 -35.47 -3.73
CA GLN A 321 -12.31 -35.87 -3.35
C GLN A 321 -13.22 -34.69 -3.01
N THR A 322 -12.69 -33.65 -2.35
CA THR A 322 -13.52 -32.60 -1.73
C THR A 322 -13.51 -31.29 -2.50
N SER A 323 -12.37 -30.88 -3.06
CA SER A 323 -12.25 -29.60 -3.77
C SER A 323 -12.56 -29.76 -5.26
N LEU A 324 -12.09 -30.86 -5.86
CA LEU A 324 -12.30 -31.15 -7.29
C LEU A 324 -13.54 -32.02 -7.56
N ALA A 325 -14.11 -32.62 -6.51
CA ALA A 325 -15.22 -33.58 -6.61
C ALA A 325 -14.92 -34.75 -7.59
N ARG A 326 -13.68 -35.26 -7.54
CA ARG A 326 -13.19 -36.36 -8.38
C ARG A 326 -12.82 -37.60 -7.54
N GLN A 327 -12.49 -38.69 -8.22
CA GLN A 327 -12.04 -39.96 -7.66
C GLN A 327 -10.75 -40.42 -8.36
N ALA A 328 -10.08 -41.44 -7.82
CA ALA A 328 -8.86 -41.98 -8.41
C ALA A 328 -9.02 -42.39 -9.89
N TYR A 329 -10.22 -42.84 -10.29
CA TYR A 329 -10.51 -43.36 -11.63
C TYR A 329 -10.72 -42.29 -12.71
N ASN A 330 -10.86 -41.01 -12.34
CA ASN A 330 -11.13 -39.91 -13.30
C ASN A 330 -10.27 -38.65 -13.04
N LEU A 331 -9.11 -38.84 -12.43
CA LEU A 331 -8.14 -37.77 -12.18
C LEU A 331 -7.11 -37.73 -13.32
N ASP A 332 -7.15 -36.66 -14.11
CA ASP A 332 -6.18 -36.35 -15.15
C ASP A 332 -5.04 -35.48 -14.60
N ASN A 333 -4.01 -35.21 -15.41
CA ASN A 333 -2.87 -34.40 -14.98
C ASN A 333 -3.26 -32.97 -14.57
N LEU A 334 -4.31 -32.39 -15.18
CA LEU A 334 -4.81 -31.08 -14.79
C LEU A 334 -5.45 -31.12 -13.39
N GLY A 335 -6.30 -32.11 -13.12
CA GLY A 335 -6.85 -32.31 -11.78
C GLY A 335 -5.78 -32.65 -10.75
N ALA A 336 -4.77 -33.44 -11.12
CA ALA A 336 -3.63 -33.74 -10.26
C ALA A 336 -2.82 -32.48 -9.92
N TYR A 337 -2.57 -31.60 -10.90
CA TYR A 337 -2.00 -30.27 -10.67
C TYR A 337 -2.83 -29.44 -9.70
N GLN A 338 -4.14 -29.34 -9.93
CA GLN A 338 -5.01 -28.55 -9.06
C GLN A 338 -4.99 -29.10 -7.62
N ALA A 339 -5.04 -30.42 -7.44
CA ALA A 339 -4.97 -31.05 -6.12
C ALA A 339 -3.63 -30.80 -5.43
N ALA A 340 -2.51 -30.92 -6.14
CA ALA A 340 -1.18 -30.62 -5.62
C ALA A 340 -1.03 -29.14 -5.25
N ALA A 341 -1.46 -28.23 -6.13
CA ALA A 341 -1.39 -26.80 -5.90
C ALA A 341 -2.23 -26.36 -4.69
N LEU A 342 -3.46 -26.89 -4.54
CA LEU A 342 -4.31 -26.65 -3.36
C LEU A 342 -3.66 -27.17 -2.08
N SER A 343 -3.07 -28.38 -2.12
CA SER A 343 -2.34 -28.96 -0.99
C SER A 343 -1.16 -28.08 -0.54
N VAL A 344 -0.36 -27.59 -1.50
CA VAL A 344 0.76 -26.68 -1.22
C VAL A 344 0.24 -25.34 -0.71
N ARG A 345 -0.81 -24.79 -1.31
CA ARG A 345 -1.42 -23.52 -0.88
C ARG A 345 -1.88 -23.58 0.57
N ASP A 346 -2.45 -24.68 1.02
CA ASP A 346 -2.88 -24.81 2.41
C ASP A 346 -1.71 -24.70 3.38
N SER A 347 -0.54 -25.27 3.04
CA SER A 347 0.69 -25.05 3.80
C SER A 347 1.16 -23.59 3.78
N LEU A 348 1.05 -22.92 2.62
CA LEU A 348 1.33 -21.48 2.51
C LEU A 348 0.36 -20.63 3.34
N LEU A 349 -0.91 -21.01 3.43
CA LEU A 349 -1.92 -20.31 4.22
C LEU A 349 -1.64 -20.36 5.71
N VAL A 350 -1.19 -21.52 6.22
CA VAL A 350 -0.76 -21.67 7.62
C VAL A 350 0.37 -20.67 7.92
N ASN A 351 1.43 -20.70 7.12
CA ASN A 351 2.57 -19.81 7.27
C ASN A 351 2.21 -18.32 7.09
N TRP A 352 1.36 -18.00 6.10
CA TRP A 352 0.93 -16.63 5.84
C TRP A 352 0.11 -16.08 7.00
N ASN A 353 -0.82 -16.86 7.57
CA ASN A 353 -1.59 -16.44 8.73
C ASN A 353 -0.67 -16.16 9.94
N GLU A 354 0.32 -17.03 10.18
CA GLU A 354 1.32 -16.85 11.22
C GLU A 354 2.17 -15.58 10.98
N THR A 355 2.58 -15.35 9.73
CA THR A 355 3.33 -14.15 9.30
C THR A 355 2.51 -12.88 9.56
N GLN A 356 1.26 -12.82 9.10
CA GLN A 356 0.42 -11.64 9.25
C GLN A 356 0.08 -11.36 10.71
N LEU A 357 -0.14 -12.40 11.51
CA LEU A 357 -0.35 -12.25 12.95
C LEU A 357 0.90 -11.74 13.66
N ASN A 358 2.09 -12.26 13.31
CA ASN A 358 3.37 -11.79 13.84
C ASN A 358 3.60 -10.30 13.51
N TYR A 359 3.37 -9.89 12.26
CA TYR A 359 3.48 -8.48 11.86
C TYR A 359 2.43 -7.58 12.52
N THR A 360 1.28 -8.10 12.91
CA THR A 360 0.31 -7.31 13.67
C THR A 360 0.70 -7.20 15.14
N ARG A 361 1.18 -8.27 15.77
CA ARG A 361 1.65 -8.25 17.16
C ARG A 361 2.84 -7.33 17.37
N LYS A 362 3.82 -7.39 16.46
CA LYS A 362 5.07 -6.63 16.57
C LYS A 362 4.97 -5.21 16.02
N THR A 363 3.92 -4.91 15.25
CA THR A 363 3.73 -3.63 14.55
C THR A 363 5.04 -3.09 13.94
N PRO A 364 5.79 -3.89 13.15
CA PRO A 364 7.00 -3.39 12.51
C PRO A 364 6.61 -2.40 11.41
N LYS A 365 7.57 -1.56 10.99
CA LYS A 365 7.44 -0.86 9.71
C LYS A 365 7.13 -1.86 8.61
N ARG A 366 6.29 -1.46 7.65
CA ARG A 366 6.03 -2.26 6.45
C ARG A 366 6.40 -1.48 5.20
N ALA A 367 7.01 -2.17 4.25
CA ALA A 367 7.21 -1.65 2.90
C ALA A 367 6.10 -2.15 1.97
N TYR A 368 5.63 -1.26 1.08
CA TYR A 368 4.62 -1.55 0.07
C TYR A 368 5.18 -1.22 -1.30
N TYR A 369 5.33 -2.25 -2.14
CA TYR A 369 5.89 -2.13 -3.48
C TYR A 369 4.75 -2.05 -4.51
N LEU A 370 4.53 -0.87 -5.07
CA LEU A 370 3.47 -0.64 -6.06
C LEU A 370 4.05 -0.82 -7.45
N SER A 371 3.55 -1.80 -8.19
CA SER A 371 3.98 -2.08 -9.56
C SER A 371 2.78 -2.39 -10.44
N LEU A 372 2.78 -1.82 -11.65
CA LEU A 372 1.79 -2.11 -12.69
C LEU A 372 1.94 -3.55 -13.22
N GLU A 373 3.13 -4.14 -13.12
CA GLU A 373 3.36 -5.52 -13.54
C GLU A 373 4.08 -6.38 -12.48
N PHE A 374 3.72 -7.66 -12.43
CA PHE A 374 4.38 -8.72 -11.67
C PHE A 374 4.50 -9.97 -12.53
N LEU A 375 5.71 -10.24 -13.03
CA LEU A 375 5.92 -11.34 -13.96
C LEU A 375 6.28 -12.61 -13.16
N MET A 376 5.29 -13.16 -12.45
CA MET A 376 5.49 -14.21 -11.42
C MET A 376 6.03 -15.54 -11.98
N GLY A 377 5.56 -15.93 -13.17
CA GLY A 377 5.78 -17.26 -13.74
C GLY A 377 4.89 -18.32 -13.11
N ARG A 378 5.30 -19.58 -13.20
CA ARG A 378 4.66 -20.71 -12.50
C ARG A 378 5.03 -20.72 -11.00
N THR A 379 4.07 -21.06 -10.14
CA THR A 379 4.19 -20.96 -8.68
C THR A 379 4.51 -22.30 -8.03
N LEU A 380 4.03 -23.44 -8.56
CA LEU A 380 4.11 -24.73 -7.87
C LEU A 380 5.54 -25.13 -7.50
N ASP A 381 6.45 -25.14 -8.47
CA ASP A 381 7.83 -25.57 -8.22
C ASP A 381 8.58 -24.61 -7.28
N ASN A 382 8.29 -23.31 -7.38
CA ASN A 382 8.88 -22.29 -6.51
C ASN A 382 8.38 -22.40 -5.07
N ALA A 383 7.08 -22.62 -4.87
CA ALA A 383 6.51 -22.83 -3.54
C ALA A 383 7.07 -24.09 -2.88
N LEU A 384 7.17 -25.19 -3.63
CA LEU A 384 7.77 -26.44 -3.16
C LEU A 384 9.25 -26.27 -2.78
N LEU A 385 9.99 -25.49 -3.57
CA LEU A 385 11.38 -25.16 -3.29
C LEU A 385 11.52 -24.36 -1.99
N ASN A 386 10.75 -23.28 -1.85
CA ASN A 386 10.84 -22.37 -0.72
C ASN A 386 10.39 -23.02 0.60
N LEU A 387 9.37 -23.89 0.56
CA LEU A 387 8.96 -24.73 1.69
C LEU A 387 9.96 -25.86 2.00
N GLY A 388 10.86 -26.19 1.07
CA GLY A 388 11.78 -27.32 1.20
C GLY A 388 11.08 -28.69 1.14
N LEU A 389 9.98 -28.78 0.38
CA LEU A 389 9.14 -29.98 0.28
C LEU A 389 9.20 -30.65 -1.10
N LYS A 390 9.98 -30.12 -2.06
CA LYS A 390 10.07 -30.60 -3.45
C LYS A 390 10.25 -32.12 -3.57
N ASP A 391 11.22 -32.71 -2.87
CA ASP A 391 11.46 -34.16 -2.94
C ASP A 391 10.35 -35.01 -2.31
N LYS A 392 9.70 -34.49 -1.26
CA LYS A 392 8.61 -35.21 -0.57
C LYS A 392 7.35 -35.20 -1.43
N TYR A 393 7.03 -34.08 -2.06
CA TYR A 393 5.95 -33.98 -3.03
C TYR A 393 6.21 -34.85 -4.26
N ARG A 394 7.44 -34.88 -4.80
CA ARG A 394 7.80 -35.78 -5.91
C ARG A 394 7.47 -37.24 -5.56
N LYS A 395 7.98 -37.75 -4.44
CA LYS A 395 7.72 -39.12 -3.98
C LYS A 395 6.24 -39.41 -3.73
N GLY A 396 5.51 -38.45 -3.15
CA GLY A 396 4.08 -38.60 -2.89
C GLY A 396 3.24 -38.66 -4.15
N ILE A 397 3.51 -37.78 -5.11
CA ILE A 397 2.84 -37.73 -6.41
C ILE A 397 3.16 -38.99 -7.24
N GLU A 398 4.41 -39.44 -7.24
CA GLU A 398 4.81 -40.71 -7.87
C GLU A 398 4.07 -41.91 -7.27
N ALA A 399 3.95 -41.96 -5.94
CA ALA A 399 3.19 -43.02 -5.26
C ALA A 399 1.69 -43.01 -5.60
N LEU A 400 1.15 -41.86 -6.02
CA LEU A 400 -0.23 -41.70 -6.48
C LEU A 400 -0.40 -41.97 -7.98
N GLY A 401 0.68 -42.30 -8.70
CA GLY A 401 0.64 -42.68 -10.12
C GLY A 401 0.87 -41.54 -11.11
N PHE A 402 1.37 -40.39 -10.68
CA PHE A 402 1.65 -39.24 -11.56
C PHE A 402 3.14 -38.90 -11.60
N ASN A 403 3.58 -38.31 -12.71
CA ASN A 403 4.90 -37.73 -12.84
C ASN A 403 4.85 -36.23 -12.46
N MET A 404 5.86 -35.73 -11.72
CA MET A 404 5.90 -34.34 -11.25
C MET A 404 6.07 -33.35 -12.40
N GLU A 405 6.93 -33.64 -13.37
CA GLU A 405 7.16 -32.78 -14.53
C GLU A 405 5.87 -32.61 -15.37
N ASP A 406 5.13 -33.70 -15.61
CA ASP A 406 3.84 -33.68 -16.32
C ASP A 406 2.79 -32.78 -15.65
N ILE A 407 2.81 -32.73 -14.31
CA ILE A 407 1.93 -31.89 -13.50
C ILE A 407 2.37 -30.42 -13.57
N LEU A 408 3.67 -30.15 -13.46
CA LEU A 408 4.23 -28.80 -13.56
C LEU A 408 3.95 -28.15 -14.92
N GLU A 409 3.87 -28.94 -15.99
CA GLU A 409 3.51 -28.47 -17.33
C GLU A 409 2.03 -28.09 -17.49
N LYS A 410 1.15 -28.50 -16.55
CA LYS A 410 -0.27 -28.07 -16.57
C LYS A 410 -0.50 -26.69 -15.97
N GLU A 411 0.47 -26.18 -15.19
CA GLU A 411 0.41 -24.83 -14.66
C GLU A 411 0.67 -23.81 -15.78
N ARG A 412 -0.18 -22.78 -15.87
CA ARG A 412 0.05 -21.62 -16.76
C ARG A 412 0.80 -20.53 -15.99
N ASP A 413 1.67 -19.80 -16.67
CA ASP A 413 2.27 -18.59 -16.12
C ASP A 413 1.18 -17.59 -15.74
N ALA A 414 1.31 -16.95 -14.57
CA ALA A 414 0.40 -15.87 -14.21
C ALA A 414 0.63 -14.66 -15.13
N ALA A 415 -0.36 -14.29 -15.94
CA ALA A 415 -0.29 -13.21 -16.91
C ALA A 415 -0.43 -11.82 -16.26
N LEU A 416 0.35 -11.57 -15.21
CA LEU A 416 0.29 -10.37 -14.38
C LEU A 416 1.36 -9.33 -14.72
N GLY A 417 2.18 -9.59 -15.75
CA GLY A 417 3.27 -8.71 -16.17
C GLY A 417 3.81 -9.07 -17.54
N ASN A 418 4.69 -8.23 -18.08
CA ASN A 418 5.26 -8.40 -19.42
C ASN A 418 6.79 -8.35 -19.45
N GLY A 419 7.39 -7.33 -18.82
CA GLY A 419 8.80 -6.99 -19.02
C GLY A 419 9.75 -7.29 -17.86
N GLY A 420 10.94 -6.71 -17.96
CA GLY A 420 11.95 -6.74 -16.92
C GLY A 420 11.53 -6.01 -15.65
N LEU A 421 10.68 -4.98 -15.75
CA LEU A 421 10.14 -4.21 -14.63
C LEU A 421 9.31 -5.11 -13.69
N GLY A 422 8.40 -5.90 -14.26
CA GLY A 422 7.55 -6.83 -13.50
C GLY A 422 8.30 -8.06 -13.03
N ARG A 423 9.33 -8.49 -13.75
CA ARG A 423 10.19 -9.58 -13.28
C ARG A 423 11.09 -9.17 -12.13
N LEU A 424 11.55 -7.92 -12.11
CA LEU A 424 12.27 -7.31 -10.99
C LEU A 424 11.38 -7.29 -9.75
N ALA A 425 10.16 -6.75 -9.87
CA ALA A 425 9.17 -6.72 -8.79
C ALA A 425 8.95 -8.12 -8.18
N ALA A 426 8.77 -9.13 -9.03
CA ALA A 426 8.61 -10.51 -8.59
C ALA A 426 9.87 -11.11 -7.91
N CYS A 427 11.08 -10.75 -8.34
CA CYS A 427 12.32 -11.13 -7.63
C CYS A 427 12.42 -10.45 -6.26
N TYR A 428 12.02 -9.18 -6.15
CA TYR A 428 12.03 -8.44 -4.89
C TYR A 428 11.04 -8.98 -3.86
N LEU A 429 9.87 -9.46 -4.29
CA LEU A 429 8.94 -10.14 -3.38
C LEU A 429 9.53 -11.45 -2.81
N ASP A 430 10.18 -12.27 -3.66
CA ASP A 430 10.85 -13.50 -3.22
C ASP A 430 12.02 -13.21 -2.26
N SER A 431 12.84 -12.21 -2.57
CA SER A 431 13.93 -11.74 -1.70
C SER A 431 13.43 -11.17 -0.39
N GLY A 432 12.41 -10.30 -0.42
CA GLY A 432 11.81 -9.73 0.80
C GLY A 432 11.28 -10.82 1.74
N ALA A 433 10.60 -11.83 1.19
CA ALA A 433 10.13 -12.97 1.99
C ALA A 433 11.31 -13.81 2.54
N SER A 434 12.32 -14.08 1.71
CA SER A 434 13.48 -14.92 2.09
C SER A 434 14.40 -14.27 3.13
N GLN A 435 14.46 -12.94 3.14
CA GLN A 435 15.17 -12.08 4.09
C GLN A 435 14.26 -11.64 5.25
N GLU A 436 13.05 -12.20 5.35
CA GLU A 436 12.09 -11.99 6.46
C GLU A 436 11.64 -10.53 6.65
N LEU A 437 11.70 -9.74 5.58
CA LEU A 437 11.31 -8.34 5.57
C LEU A 437 9.77 -8.20 5.46
N PRO A 438 9.13 -7.35 6.28
CA PRO A 438 7.71 -7.01 6.17
C PRO A 438 7.38 -6.22 4.88
N LEU A 439 7.29 -6.94 3.76
CA LEU A 439 7.13 -6.37 2.41
C LEU A 439 5.91 -6.98 1.72
N TRP A 440 5.03 -6.12 1.18
CA TRP A 440 3.93 -6.53 0.32
C TRP A 440 4.02 -5.90 -1.07
N GLY A 441 3.58 -6.65 -2.09
CA GLY A 441 3.37 -6.13 -3.44
C GLY A 441 1.90 -5.75 -3.67
N TYR A 442 1.67 -4.68 -4.43
CA TYR A 442 0.35 -4.26 -4.90
C TYR A 442 0.31 -4.09 -6.41
N GLY A 443 -0.69 -4.69 -7.07
CA GLY A 443 -0.88 -4.58 -8.52
C GLY A 443 -2.32 -4.87 -8.96
N LEU A 444 -2.51 -5.11 -10.25
CA LEU A 444 -3.80 -5.42 -10.87
C LEU A 444 -3.93 -6.91 -11.20
N ARG A 445 -5.15 -7.45 -11.06
CA ARG A 445 -5.48 -8.81 -11.49
C ARG A 445 -5.95 -8.79 -12.95
N TYR A 446 -5.01 -8.87 -13.90
CA TYR A 446 -5.35 -8.86 -15.32
C TYR A 446 -6.05 -10.15 -15.77
N GLN A 447 -7.21 -10.02 -16.40
CA GLN A 447 -7.95 -11.19 -16.89
C GLN A 447 -7.23 -11.88 -18.06
N TYR A 448 -6.66 -11.10 -18.99
CA TYR A 448 -6.09 -11.61 -20.25
C TYR A 448 -4.61 -11.26 -20.44
N GLY A 449 -3.95 -10.81 -19.37
CA GLY A 449 -2.56 -10.35 -19.39
C GLY A 449 -2.30 -9.27 -20.44
N ILE A 450 -1.14 -9.33 -21.10
CA ILE A 450 -0.87 -8.47 -22.26
C ILE A 450 -1.48 -9.09 -23.54
N PHE A 451 -1.04 -10.30 -23.88
CA PHE A 451 -1.57 -11.21 -24.90
C PHE A 451 -0.73 -12.50 -24.93
N GLN A 452 -1.33 -13.60 -25.37
CA GLN A 452 -0.66 -14.79 -25.87
C GLN A 452 -0.15 -14.51 -27.30
N GLN A 453 1.14 -14.80 -27.54
CA GLN A 453 1.75 -14.60 -28.85
C GLN A 453 1.58 -15.85 -29.72
N LEU A 454 0.99 -15.68 -30.90
CA LEU A 454 0.93 -16.72 -31.93
C LEU A 454 1.71 -16.28 -33.16
N ILE A 455 2.17 -17.23 -33.98
CA ILE A 455 2.88 -16.95 -35.23
C ILE A 455 2.06 -17.50 -36.40
N SER A 456 1.66 -16.60 -37.30
CA SER A 456 0.92 -16.94 -38.53
C SER A 456 1.77 -17.74 -39.52
N PRO A 457 1.14 -18.43 -40.50
CA PRO A 457 1.85 -19.07 -41.61
C PRO A 457 2.78 -18.13 -42.37
N GLU A 458 2.47 -16.84 -42.48
CA GLU A 458 3.31 -15.83 -43.16
C GLU A 458 4.48 -15.32 -42.29
N GLY A 459 4.54 -15.74 -41.02
CA GLY A 459 5.56 -15.38 -40.05
C GLY A 459 5.22 -14.17 -39.16
N ASN A 460 4.04 -13.57 -39.31
CA ASN A 460 3.62 -12.43 -38.49
C ASN A 460 3.23 -12.87 -37.08
N GLN A 461 3.52 -12.01 -36.10
CA GLN A 461 2.93 -12.09 -34.76
C GLN A 461 1.43 -11.81 -34.83
N LEU A 462 0.65 -12.67 -34.17
CA LEU A 462 -0.76 -12.47 -33.85
C LEU A 462 -0.92 -12.41 -32.34
N GLU A 463 -1.82 -11.54 -31.87
CA GLU A 463 -2.16 -11.39 -30.46
C GLU A 463 -3.48 -12.11 -30.16
N ALA A 464 -3.47 -13.04 -29.20
CA ALA A 464 -4.67 -13.66 -28.63
C ALA A 464 -4.79 -13.31 -27.13
N PRO A 465 -5.98 -13.31 -26.52
CA PRO A 465 -6.12 -13.18 -25.07
C PRO A 465 -5.37 -14.31 -24.34
N ASP A 466 -4.67 -14.02 -23.24
CA ASP A 466 -4.03 -15.06 -22.43
C ASP A 466 -5.08 -15.80 -21.57
N PRO A 467 -5.28 -17.12 -21.75
CA PRO A 467 -6.32 -17.87 -21.06
C PRO A 467 -5.90 -18.39 -19.67
N TRP A 468 -4.91 -17.76 -19.00
CA TRP A 468 -4.43 -18.19 -17.69
C TRP A 468 -5.50 -18.29 -16.58
N LEU A 469 -6.63 -17.59 -16.74
CA LEU A 469 -7.80 -17.62 -15.85
C LEU A 469 -9.05 -18.28 -16.44
N GLU A 470 -8.95 -19.01 -17.56
CA GLU A 470 -10.07 -19.83 -18.06
C GLU A 470 -10.47 -20.92 -17.06
N ASN A 471 -9.47 -21.51 -16.39
CA ASN A 471 -9.67 -22.39 -15.26
C ASN A 471 -9.43 -21.63 -13.95
N GLN A 472 -9.99 -22.12 -12.85
CA GLN A 472 -9.70 -21.58 -11.53
C GLN A 472 -8.19 -21.63 -11.25
N ASN A 473 -7.57 -20.48 -10.99
CA ASN A 473 -6.20 -20.41 -10.52
C ASN A 473 -6.15 -20.84 -9.04
N PRO A 474 -5.44 -21.94 -8.70
CA PRO A 474 -5.42 -22.42 -7.32
C PRO A 474 -4.69 -21.46 -6.38
N TRP A 475 -3.79 -20.59 -6.85
CA TRP A 475 -2.91 -19.78 -5.99
C TRP A 475 -3.50 -18.48 -5.48
N GLU A 476 -4.56 -17.98 -6.12
CA GLU A 476 -5.21 -16.76 -5.70
C GLU A 476 -6.35 -17.04 -4.71
N LEU A 477 -6.52 -16.12 -3.76
CA LEU A 477 -7.59 -16.17 -2.78
C LEU A 477 -8.43 -14.89 -2.85
N PRO A 478 -9.70 -14.97 -3.32
CA PRO A 478 -10.57 -13.81 -3.34
C PRO A 478 -10.88 -13.35 -1.92
N ARG A 479 -10.66 -12.06 -1.67
CA ARG A 479 -10.98 -11.38 -0.40
C ARG A 479 -12.19 -10.50 -0.60
N LEU A 480 -13.36 -11.12 -0.77
CA LEU A 480 -14.63 -10.40 -1.01
C LEU A 480 -15.01 -9.42 0.12
N ASP A 481 -14.40 -9.59 1.30
CA ASP A 481 -14.46 -8.68 2.46
C ASP A 481 -13.55 -7.46 2.35
N VAL A 482 -12.53 -7.50 1.52
CA VAL A 482 -11.61 -6.40 1.25
C VAL A 482 -12.02 -5.80 -0.10
N THR A 483 -13.01 -4.92 -0.03
CA THR A 483 -13.55 -4.19 -1.18
C THR A 483 -13.51 -2.69 -0.90
N TYR A 484 -12.96 -1.92 -1.83
CA TYR A 484 -12.87 -0.45 -1.74
C TYR A 484 -13.61 0.19 -2.91
N GLU A 485 -14.24 1.33 -2.66
CA GLU A 485 -14.85 2.13 -3.73
C GLU A 485 -13.77 3.04 -4.35
N VAL A 486 -13.75 3.12 -5.67
CA VAL A 486 -12.89 4.04 -6.42
C VAL A 486 -13.75 4.84 -7.39
N ARG A 487 -13.56 6.16 -7.38
CA ARG A 487 -14.34 7.10 -8.18
C ARG A 487 -13.54 7.61 -9.39
N PHE A 488 -14.23 7.86 -10.49
CA PHE A 488 -13.72 8.56 -11.67
C PHE A 488 -14.68 9.68 -12.07
N TYR A 489 -14.17 10.67 -12.79
CA TYR A 489 -14.91 11.82 -13.29
C TYR A 489 -15.55 12.63 -12.16
N GLY A 490 -16.72 13.22 -12.41
CA GLY A 490 -17.42 14.06 -11.44
C GLY A 490 -16.87 15.47 -11.39
N GLN A 491 -17.07 16.16 -10.27
CA GLN A 491 -16.68 17.55 -10.06
C GLN A 491 -16.11 17.72 -8.66
N ALA A 492 -15.09 18.57 -8.52
CA ALA A 492 -14.45 18.86 -7.25
C ALA A 492 -14.59 20.36 -6.93
N GLU A 493 -15.26 20.68 -5.82
CA GLU A 493 -15.48 22.05 -5.35
C GLU A 493 -14.71 22.30 -4.06
N ARG A 494 -13.86 23.33 -4.03
CA ARG A 494 -13.14 23.71 -2.80
C ARG A 494 -14.11 24.29 -1.77
N ASN A 495 -13.92 23.89 -0.52
CA ASN A 495 -14.70 24.40 0.60
C ASN A 495 -14.29 25.86 0.92
N GLN A 496 -15.22 26.64 1.49
CA GLN A 496 -14.99 28.05 1.83
C GLN A 496 -14.25 28.24 3.18
N ASP A 497 -13.80 27.17 3.81
CA ASP A 497 -13.17 27.17 5.14
C ASP A 497 -11.69 27.62 5.12
N GLY A 498 -11.10 27.79 3.93
CA GLY A 498 -9.73 28.28 3.77
C GLY A 498 -8.65 27.20 3.98
N ASN A 499 -9.03 25.96 4.28
CA ASN A 499 -8.11 24.87 4.63
C ASN A 499 -7.66 24.03 3.41
N GLY A 500 -8.02 24.43 2.19
CA GLY A 500 -7.67 23.72 0.96
C GLY A 500 -8.48 22.43 0.69
N ARG A 501 -9.41 22.09 1.58
CA ARG A 501 -10.36 20.97 1.46
C ARG A 501 -11.25 21.15 0.24
N ALA A 502 -11.64 20.03 -0.38
CA ALA A 502 -12.66 20.03 -1.42
C ALA A 502 -13.61 18.85 -1.28
N THR A 503 -14.82 19.04 -1.77
CA THR A 503 -15.80 17.97 -1.90
C THR A 503 -15.79 17.46 -3.34
N TRP A 504 -15.37 16.22 -3.54
CA TRP A 504 -15.50 15.52 -4.81
C TRP A 504 -16.87 14.85 -4.88
N THR A 505 -17.68 15.12 -5.91
CA THR A 505 -19.03 14.56 -6.07
C THR A 505 -19.32 14.12 -7.51
N GLY A 506 -20.35 13.29 -7.69
CA GLY A 506 -20.76 12.75 -8.98
C GLY A 506 -19.77 11.72 -9.55
N GLY A 507 -19.81 11.54 -10.87
CA GLY A 507 -18.90 10.64 -11.58
C GLY A 507 -19.35 9.17 -11.57
N GLN A 508 -18.39 8.29 -11.88
CA GLN A 508 -18.57 6.84 -11.92
C GLN A 508 -17.84 6.20 -10.74
N GLU A 509 -18.49 5.28 -10.03
CA GLU A 509 -17.88 4.51 -8.96
C GLU A 509 -17.78 3.02 -9.33
N VAL A 510 -16.59 2.46 -9.12
CA VAL A 510 -16.31 1.03 -9.28
C VAL A 510 -15.80 0.45 -7.96
N LEU A 511 -15.87 -0.87 -7.83
CA LEU A 511 -15.38 -1.62 -6.68
C LEU A 511 -14.01 -2.22 -7.02
N ALA A 512 -13.06 -2.07 -6.12
CA ALA A 512 -11.78 -2.77 -6.13
C ALA A 512 -11.84 -3.94 -5.14
N VAL A 513 -11.86 -5.16 -5.67
CA VAL A 513 -11.91 -6.40 -4.87
C VAL A 513 -10.52 -7.01 -4.80
N ALA A 514 -10.03 -7.30 -3.60
CA ALA A 514 -8.70 -7.86 -3.42
C ALA A 514 -8.63 -9.37 -3.71
N TYR A 515 -7.51 -9.79 -4.29
CA TYR A 515 -7.07 -11.18 -4.43
C TYR A 515 -5.67 -11.29 -3.84
N ASP A 516 -5.49 -12.20 -2.89
CA ASP A 516 -4.18 -12.44 -2.27
C ASP A 516 -3.47 -13.60 -2.97
N VAL A 517 -2.18 -13.41 -3.25
CA VAL A 517 -1.26 -14.45 -3.73
C VAL A 517 -0.08 -14.52 -2.74
N MET A 518 0.06 -15.67 -2.08
CA MET A 518 1.07 -15.89 -1.05
C MET A 518 2.48 -15.98 -1.66
N ILE A 519 3.43 -15.27 -1.06
CA ILE A 519 4.83 -15.25 -1.48
C ILE A 519 5.70 -15.92 -0.41
N PRO A 520 6.06 -17.20 -0.56
CA PRO A 520 6.90 -17.89 0.41
C PRO A 520 8.35 -17.45 0.33
N GLY A 521 9.00 -17.24 1.48
CA GLY A 521 10.44 -17.07 1.58
C GLY A 521 11.18 -18.40 1.58
N TYR A 522 12.41 -18.42 1.06
CA TYR A 522 13.24 -19.62 1.03
C TYR A 522 13.66 -20.05 2.43
N LYS A 523 13.28 -21.28 2.83
CA LYS A 523 13.66 -21.91 4.11
C LYS A 523 13.33 -21.04 5.33
N THR A 524 12.19 -20.35 5.29
CA THR A 524 11.63 -19.59 6.42
C THR A 524 10.12 -19.80 6.45
N LYS A 525 9.49 -19.61 7.62
CA LYS A 525 8.03 -19.54 7.72
C LYS A 525 7.48 -18.25 7.12
N THR A 526 8.31 -17.21 6.96
CA THR A 526 7.85 -15.91 6.44
C THR A 526 7.23 -16.09 5.07
N THR A 527 5.93 -15.80 5.00
CA THR A 527 5.15 -15.85 3.77
C THR A 527 4.46 -14.49 3.60
N ASN A 528 5.07 -13.67 2.75
CA ASN A 528 4.58 -12.34 2.39
C ASN A 528 3.39 -12.43 1.42
N ASN A 529 2.94 -11.29 0.91
CA ASN A 529 1.73 -11.20 0.09
C ASN A 529 1.95 -10.33 -1.15
N LEU A 530 1.41 -10.80 -2.27
CA LEU A 530 1.07 -9.97 -3.42
C LEU A 530 -0.44 -9.79 -3.43
N ARG A 531 -0.91 -8.55 -3.25
CA ARG A 531 -2.33 -8.20 -3.34
C ARG A 531 -2.64 -7.63 -4.71
N LEU A 532 -3.60 -8.24 -5.40
CA LEU A 532 -4.06 -7.83 -6.72
C LEU A 532 -5.49 -7.30 -6.64
N TRP A 533 -5.80 -6.27 -7.41
CA TRP A 533 -7.13 -5.69 -7.47
C TRP A 533 -7.88 -6.12 -8.74
N GLU A 534 -9.10 -6.61 -8.58
CA GLU A 534 -10.08 -6.81 -9.66
C GLU A 534 -11.08 -5.64 -9.65
N SER A 535 -11.36 -5.05 -10.81
CA SER A 535 -12.40 -4.03 -10.94
C SER A 535 -13.77 -4.65 -11.20
N ARG A 536 -14.75 -4.26 -10.39
CA ARG A 536 -16.14 -4.69 -10.52
C ARG A 536 -17.08 -3.50 -10.55
N PRO A 537 -18.22 -3.58 -11.25
CA PRO A 537 -19.24 -2.54 -11.19
C PRO A 537 -19.86 -2.47 -9.80
N LYS A 538 -20.12 -1.25 -9.30
CA LYS A 538 -20.89 -1.05 -8.06
C LYS A 538 -22.36 -1.49 -8.22
N ARG A 539 -22.91 -1.37 -9.43
CA ARG A 539 -24.21 -1.91 -9.85
C ARG A 539 -24.04 -2.56 -11.23
N GLY A 540 -24.09 -3.89 -11.30
CA GLY A 540 -23.71 -4.63 -12.50
C GLY A 540 -24.79 -4.79 -13.58
N PHE A 541 -26.06 -4.53 -13.28
CA PHE A 541 -27.14 -4.80 -14.24
C PHE A 541 -28.29 -3.80 -14.08
N ASP A 542 -28.65 -3.14 -15.17
CA ASP A 542 -29.84 -2.29 -15.22
C ASP A 542 -31.03 -3.06 -15.83
N LEU A 543 -31.92 -3.52 -14.94
CA LEU A 543 -33.11 -4.27 -15.30
C LEU A 543 -34.10 -3.43 -16.14
N ASN A 544 -34.13 -2.11 -15.97
CA ASN A 544 -35.03 -1.25 -16.75
C ASN A 544 -34.60 -1.19 -18.21
N SER A 545 -33.30 -0.97 -18.46
CA SER A 545 -32.73 -1.02 -19.81
C SER A 545 -32.93 -2.38 -20.47
N PHE A 546 -32.75 -3.47 -19.73
CA PHE A 546 -32.98 -4.83 -20.23
C PHE A 546 -34.44 -5.06 -20.64
N ASN A 547 -35.38 -4.69 -19.77
CA ASN A 547 -36.82 -4.83 -20.05
C ASN A 547 -37.29 -3.92 -21.21
N ALA A 548 -36.58 -2.82 -21.47
CA ALA A 548 -36.81 -1.94 -22.61
C ALA A 548 -36.18 -2.46 -23.92
N GLY A 549 -35.51 -3.62 -23.92
CA GLY A 549 -34.81 -4.17 -25.09
C GLY A 549 -33.44 -3.53 -25.37
N ASN A 550 -32.97 -2.61 -24.53
CA ASN A 550 -31.63 -2.04 -24.60
C ASN A 550 -30.62 -2.92 -23.83
N TYR A 551 -30.28 -4.07 -24.42
CA TYR A 551 -29.40 -5.06 -23.79
C TYR A 551 -27.97 -4.54 -23.59
N GLU A 552 -27.46 -3.71 -24.51
CA GLU A 552 -26.13 -3.09 -24.37
C GLU A 552 -26.08 -2.12 -23.20
N GLY A 553 -27.06 -1.22 -23.08
CA GLY A 553 -27.17 -0.28 -21.96
C GLY A 553 -27.37 -1.00 -20.61
N ALA A 554 -28.00 -2.17 -20.60
CA ALA A 554 -28.21 -2.95 -19.38
C ALA A 554 -26.89 -3.45 -18.73
N VAL A 555 -25.82 -3.60 -19.51
CA VAL A 555 -24.51 -4.13 -19.07
C VAL A 555 -23.34 -3.15 -19.26
N GLU A 556 -23.58 -1.96 -19.80
CA GLU A 556 -22.53 -0.96 -20.09
C GLU A 556 -21.64 -0.66 -18.88
N SER A 557 -22.23 -0.45 -17.71
CA SER A 557 -21.49 -0.20 -16.46
C SER A 557 -20.59 -1.37 -16.06
N SER A 558 -21.06 -2.61 -16.26
CA SER A 558 -20.28 -3.82 -16.03
C SER A 558 -19.08 -3.90 -16.96
N ASN A 559 -19.28 -3.66 -18.26
CA ASN A 559 -18.21 -3.71 -19.25
C ASN A 559 -17.17 -2.62 -19.01
N SER A 560 -17.60 -1.40 -18.70
CA SER A 560 -16.72 -0.25 -18.39
C SER A 560 -15.85 -0.53 -17.15
N ALA A 561 -16.41 -1.09 -16.09
CA ALA A 561 -15.64 -1.46 -14.89
C ALA A 561 -14.65 -2.59 -15.18
N ALA A 562 -15.12 -3.68 -15.81
CA ALA A 562 -14.27 -4.84 -16.11
C ALA A 562 -13.10 -4.51 -17.06
N ALA A 563 -13.25 -3.52 -17.94
CA ALA A 563 -12.19 -3.07 -18.85
C ALA A 563 -10.91 -2.64 -18.11
N ILE A 564 -11.04 -2.07 -16.91
CA ILE A 564 -9.90 -1.60 -16.09
C ILE A 564 -8.94 -2.76 -15.78
N THR A 565 -9.44 -3.95 -15.53
CA THR A 565 -8.60 -5.12 -15.17
C THR A 565 -8.59 -6.19 -16.26
N SER A 566 -8.93 -5.84 -17.50
CA SER A 566 -8.96 -6.79 -18.61
C SER A 566 -7.55 -7.09 -19.16
N VAL A 567 -6.83 -6.05 -19.59
CA VAL A 567 -5.51 -6.20 -20.25
C VAL A 567 -4.46 -5.27 -19.67
N LEU A 568 -3.21 -5.73 -19.64
CA LEU A 568 -2.03 -4.95 -19.27
C LEU A 568 -1.60 -4.07 -20.46
N TYR A 569 -1.33 -2.79 -20.21
CA TYR A 569 -0.95 -1.80 -21.24
C TYR A 569 -1.91 -1.78 -22.43
N PRO A 570 -3.20 -1.39 -22.23
CA PRO A 570 -4.13 -1.22 -23.33
C PRO A 570 -3.57 -0.24 -24.36
N ASN A 571 -3.89 -0.45 -25.63
CA ASN A 571 -3.38 0.38 -26.72
C ASN A 571 -3.81 1.86 -26.53
N ASP A 572 -2.84 2.71 -26.22
CA ASP A 572 -3.02 4.14 -25.92
C ASP A 572 -2.73 5.06 -27.11
N SER A 573 -2.70 4.50 -28.33
CA SER A 573 -2.67 5.29 -29.57
C SER A 573 -3.98 6.07 -29.81
N THR A 574 -5.02 5.81 -29.02
CA THR A 574 -6.34 6.46 -29.08
C THR A 574 -6.67 7.19 -27.78
N THR A 575 -7.57 8.17 -27.83
CA THR A 575 -8.02 8.90 -26.62
C THR A 575 -8.64 7.97 -25.58
N PHE A 576 -9.48 7.01 -25.99
CA PHE A 576 -10.07 6.02 -25.08
C PHE A 576 -9.01 5.12 -24.42
N GLY A 577 -7.97 4.74 -25.17
CA GLY A 577 -6.86 3.96 -24.63
C GLY A 577 -6.04 4.72 -23.59
N LYS A 578 -5.76 6.01 -23.83
CA LYS A 578 -5.11 6.90 -22.85
C LYS A 578 -5.94 7.03 -21.58
N GLU A 579 -7.24 7.25 -21.73
CA GLU A 579 -8.16 7.33 -20.59
C GLU A 579 -8.20 6.03 -19.78
N LEU A 580 -8.32 4.88 -20.43
CA LEU A 580 -8.32 3.58 -19.76
C LEU A 580 -7.00 3.33 -19.01
N ARG A 581 -5.85 3.67 -19.59
CA ARG A 581 -4.55 3.55 -18.94
C ARG A 581 -4.43 4.48 -17.72
N LEU A 582 -4.94 5.71 -17.78
CA LEU A 582 -5.01 6.61 -16.63
C LEU A 582 -5.94 6.05 -15.54
N LYS A 583 -7.11 5.51 -15.93
CA LYS A 583 -8.04 4.84 -14.99
C LYS A 583 -7.38 3.66 -14.31
N GLN A 584 -6.62 2.83 -15.02
CA GLN A 584 -5.87 1.72 -14.45
C GLN A 584 -4.91 2.21 -13.36
N GLN A 585 -4.06 3.19 -13.69
CA GLN A 585 -3.09 3.77 -12.75
C GLN A 585 -3.74 4.31 -11.49
N TYR A 586 -4.83 5.07 -11.63
CA TYR A 586 -5.54 5.57 -10.47
C TYR A 586 -6.22 4.45 -9.67
N PHE A 587 -6.86 3.50 -10.35
CA PHE A 587 -7.66 2.46 -9.72
C PHE A 587 -6.88 1.65 -8.68
N TRP A 588 -5.74 1.08 -9.07
CA TRP A 588 -4.99 0.25 -8.13
C TRP A 588 -4.28 1.09 -7.07
N THR A 589 -3.82 2.31 -7.41
CA THR A 589 -3.13 3.16 -6.44
C THR A 589 -4.08 3.61 -5.34
N ALA A 590 -5.28 4.05 -5.71
CA ALA A 590 -6.34 4.42 -4.77
C ALA A 590 -6.76 3.24 -3.88
N ALA A 591 -7.04 2.07 -4.45
CA ALA A 591 -7.41 0.88 -3.68
C ALA A 591 -6.30 0.44 -2.72
N SER A 592 -5.04 0.50 -3.18
CA SER A 592 -3.87 0.12 -2.37
C SER A 592 -3.66 1.08 -1.19
N LEU A 593 -3.78 2.40 -1.41
CA LEU A 593 -3.66 3.39 -0.34
C LEU A 593 -4.76 3.25 0.70
N GLN A 594 -6.01 3.02 0.29
CA GLN A 594 -7.11 2.75 1.22
C GLN A 594 -6.83 1.51 2.08
N ASP A 595 -6.26 0.44 1.52
CA ASP A 595 -5.90 -0.78 2.27
C ASP A 595 -4.68 -0.62 3.18
N ILE A 596 -3.68 0.17 2.76
CA ILE A 596 -2.53 0.56 3.58
C ILE A 596 -2.98 1.40 4.77
N LEU A 597 -3.77 2.46 4.54
CA LEU A 597 -4.27 3.34 5.59
C LEU A 597 -5.21 2.61 6.55
N ARG A 598 -6.08 1.70 6.06
CA ARG A 598 -6.90 0.86 6.94
C ARG A 598 -6.02 0.05 7.90
N ARG A 599 -4.95 -0.59 7.40
CA ARG A 599 -4.05 -1.38 8.25
C ARG A 599 -3.30 -0.52 9.25
N PHE A 600 -2.87 0.67 8.84
CA PHE A 600 -2.28 1.64 9.75
C PHE A 600 -3.27 2.06 10.85
N LYS A 601 -4.50 2.46 10.50
CA LYS A 601 -5.52 2.85 11.50
C LYS A 601 -5.84 1.73 12.50
N ASN A 602 -5.70 0.47 12.10
CA ASN A 602 -5.88 -0.67 13.01
C ASN A 602 -4.77 -0.81 14.07
N THR A 603 -3.63 -0.12 13.95
CA THR A 603 -2.61 -0.06 15.01
C THR A 603 -3.01 0.89 16.13
N GLY A 604 -3.98 1.79 15.88
CA GLY A 604 -4.42 2.81 16.82
C GLY A 604 -3.47 4.01 16.93
N LYS A 605 -2.39 4.07 16.12
CA LYS A 605 -1.45 5.19 16.12
C LYS A 605 -2.05 6.44 15.45
N PRO A 606 -1.63 7.65 15.85
CA PRO A 606 -2.01 8.90 15.20
C PRO A 606 -1.58 8.94 13.73
N ILE A 607 -2.40 9.53 12.84
CA ILE A 607 -2.09 9.63 11.40
C ILE A 607 -0.75 10.32 11.09
N ALA A 608 -0.30 11.21 11.97
CA ALA A 608 1.00 11.87 11.86
C ALA A 608 2.20 10.90 11.91
N GLU A 609 2.02 9.71 12.49
CA GLU A 609 3.06 8.68 12.62
C GLU A 609 3.08 7.69 11.45
N PHE A 610 2.19 7.86 10.46
CA PHE A 610 2.14 7.02 9.25
C PHE A 610 3.51 6.81 8.58
N PRO A 611 4.38 7.83 8.42
CA PRO A 611 5.70 7.66 7.81
C PRO A 611 6.85 7.29 8.77
N ASP A 612 6.67 7.37 10.10
CA ASP A 612 7.67 7.96 11.04
C ASP A 612 9.13 7.53 10.84
N CYS A 613 9.90 8.27 10.05
CA CYS A 613 11.31 7.98 9.83
C CYS A 613 12.19 8.45 11.02
N LYS A 614 12.68 7.52 11.85
CA LYS A 614 13.89 7.75 12.66
C LYS A 614 15.11 7.90 11.74
N ILE A 615 15.62 9.11 11.51
CA ILE A 615 17.04 9.29 11.12
C ILE A 615 17.64 10.50 11.87
N LEU A 616 18.63 10.15 12.71
CA LEU A 616 19.78 10.91 13.23
C LEU A 616 19.96 12.35 12.74
N ASN A 617 19.65 13.32 13.61
CA ASN A 617 20.43 14.55 13.69
C ASN A 617 21.42 14.40 14.84
N SER A 618 22.72 14.39 14.51
CA SER A 618 23.76 14.56 15.50
C SER A 618 23.67 15.96 16.13
N MET A 619 23.79 15.97 17.45
CA MET A 619 24.01 17.09 18.37
C MET A 619 22.76 17.79 18.92
N ALA A 620 22.52 17.48 20.21
CA ALA A 620 21.65 18.13 21.18
C ALA A 620 20.15 17.80 21.14
N SER A 621 19.76 16.73 21.84
CA SER A 621 18.73 16.77 22.90
C SER A 621 18.39 15.34 23.34
N THR A 622 18.72 15.02 24.58
CA THR A 622 18.33 13.81 25.29
C THR A 622 16.84 13.89 25.64
N HIS A 623 15.97 13.34 24.78
CA HIS A 623 14.65 12.75 25.04
C HIS A 623 13.91 12.64 23.69
N LEU A 624 14.27 11.63 22.90
CA LEU A 624 13.52 11.19 21.71
C LEU A 624 12.91 9.83 22.06
N SER A 625 11.61 9.68 21.84
CA SER A 625 10.84 8.47 22.11
C SER A 625 11.29 7.29 21.22
N ASP A 626 11.33 6.10 21.79
CA ASP A 626 11.86 4.88 21.18
C ASP A 626 10.91 4.17 20.17
N ASP A 627 9.80 4.78 19.74
CA ASP A 627 8.77 4.08 18.94
C ASP A 627 9.09 3.98 17.42
N PRO A 628 8.83 2.85 16.72
CA PRO A 628 9.09 2.69 15.29
C PRO A 628 7.94 3.15 14.37
N SER A 629 8.36 3.53 13.16
CA SER A 629 7.59 3.87 11.94
C SER A 629 6.64 2.79 11.43
N ASP A 630 5.56 3.14 10.72
CA ASP A 630 4.60 2.13 10.23
C ASP A 630 4.61 1.84 8.70
N ALA A 631 4.87 2.80 7.80
CA ALA A 631 4.78 2.56 6.34
C ALA A 631 5.87 3.22 5.46
N ALA A 632 6.35 2.50 4.44
CA ALA A 632 7.13 3.01 3.32
C ALA A 632 6.51 2.55 1.99
N ILE A 633 6.35 3.44 1.01
CA ILE A 633 5.73 3.10 -0.28
C ILE A 633 6.72 3.34 -1.42
N GLN A 634 7.07 2.26 -2.13
CA GLN A 634 7.93 2.31 -3.31
C GLN A 634 7.09 2.46 -4.58
N LEU A 635 7.39 3.49 -5.36
CA LEU A 635 6.90 3.73 -6.70
C LEU A 635 7.85 3.06 -7.70
N ASN A 636 7.42 1.93 -8.28
CA ASN A 636 8.18 1.23 -9.31
C ASN A 636 7.89 1.88 -10.67
N ASP A 637 8.79 2.76 -11.13
CA ASP A 637 8.59 3.66 -12.26
C ASP A 637 7.47 4.69 -12.01
N THR A 638 7.02 5.39 -13.04
CA THR A 638 6.07 6.50 -12.98
C THR A 638 4.60 6.07 -12.92
N HIS A 639 4.27 4.83 -13.25
CA HIS A 639 2.89 4.33 -13.27
C HIS A 639 2.09 4.54 -11.97
N PRO A 640 2.66 4.34 -10.76
CA PRO A 640 1.94 4.57 -9.51
C PRO A 640 2.03 6.02 -8.98
N THR A 641 2.49 6.99 -9.78
CA THR A 641 2.72 8.38 -9.32
C THR A 641 1.45 9.05 -8.77
N LEU A 642 0.26 8.66 -9.25
CA LEU A 642 -1.03 9.15 -8.73
C LEU A 642 -1.29 8.80 -7.26
N ALA A 643 -0.51 7.89 -6.66
CA ALA A 643 -0.52 7.66 -5.22
C ALA A 643 -0.14 8.92 -4.42
N ILE A 644 0.71 9.79 -4.95
CA ILE A 644 1.11 11.05 -4.29
C ILE A 644 -0.10 11.99 -4.12
N PRO A 645 -0.79 12.42 -5.20
CA PRO A 645 -1.98 13.27 -5.05
C PRO A 645 -3.16 12.54 -4.40
N GLU A 646 -3.28 11.22 -4.51
CA GLU A 646 -4.33 10.48 -3.80
C GLU A 646 -4.10 10.46 -2.28
N LEU A 647 -2.87 10.27 -1.81
CA LEU A 647 -2.59 10.34 -0.37
C LEU A 647 -2.83 11.77 0.15
N MET A 648 -2.44 12.80 -0.61
CA MET A 648 -2.80 14.20 -0.29
C MET A 648 -4.31 14.38 -0.19
N ARG A 649 -5.09 13.84 -1.14
CA ARG A 649 -6.55 13.90 -1.14
C ARG A 649 -7.14 13.28 0.13
N ILE A 650 -6.72 12.06 0.49
CA ILE A 650 -7.23 11.39 1.69
C ILE A 650 -6.88 12.19 2.95
N LEU A 651 -5.63 12.63 3.08
CA LEU A 651 -5.17 13.34 4.28
C LEU A 651 -5.87 14.70 4.47
N ILE A 652 -6.14 15.44 3.39
CA ILE A 652 -6.79 16.75 3.48
C ILE A 652 -8.31 16.62 3.55
N ASP A 653 -8.91 15.87 2.61
CA ASP A 653 -10.36 15.87 2.43
C ASP A 653 -11.06 14.95 3.46
N GLU A 654 -10.43 13.84 3.87
CA GLU A 654 -11.00 12.83 4.78
C GLU A 654 -10.42 12.87 6.20
N GLU A 655 -9.10 13.02 6.36
CA GLU A 655 -8.45 13.12 7.69
C GLU A 655 -8.39 14.55 8.23
N GLU A 656 -8.84 15.54 7.44
CA GLU A 656 -8.93 16.96 7.80
C GLU A 656 -7.59 17.60 8.23
N LEU A 657 -6.46 17.10 7.71
CA LEU A 657 -5.14 17.68 7.95
C LEU A 657 -4.93 18.96 7.14
N SER A 658 -4.08 19.85 7.67
CA SER A 658 -3.59 20.99 6.90
C SER A 658 -2.71 20.53 5.73
N TRP A 659 -2.58 21.38 4.71
CA TRP A 659 -1.74 21.10 3.54
C TRP A 659 -0.30 20.74 3.93
N ASP A 660 0.31 21.53 4.82
CA ASP A 660 1.71 21.35 5.20
C ASP A 660 1.95 20.05 5.99
N GLU A 661 1.03 19.68 6.86
CA GLU A 661 1.08 18.40 7.59
C GLU A 661 0.91 17.21 6.64
N ALA A 662 -0.09 17.29 5.75
CA ALA A 662 -0.33 16.26 4.74
C ALA A 662 0.87 16.09 3.81
N TRP A 663 1.43 17.20 3.32
CA TRP A 663 2.59 17.19 2.42
C TRP A 663 3.84 16.62 3.10
N LYS A 664 4.06 16.93 4.38
CA LYS A 664 5.14 16.33 5.18
C LYS A 664 4.98 14.82 5.29
N ILE A 665 3.76 14.31 5.51
CA ILE A 665 3.49 12.87 5.55
C ILE A 665 3.79 12.24 4.19
N VAL A 666 3.25 12.81 3.11
CA VAL A 666 3.43 12.33 1.73
C VAL A 666 4.90 12.25 1.35
N ASN A 667 5.65 13.35 1.52
CA ASN A 667 7.06 13.41 1.16
C ASN A 667 7.90 12.38 1.91
N ASN A 668 7.55 12.04 3.16
CA ASN A 668 8.28 11.04 3.95
C ASN A 668 7.79 9.60 3.75
N THR A 669 6.70 9.39 3.01
CA THR A 669 6.13 8.06 2.75
C THR A 669 6.68 7.44 1.45
N PHE A 670 6.83 8.26 0.40
CA PHE A 670 7.12 7.76 -0.94
C PHE A 670 8.61 7.71 -1.30
N PHE A 671 8.96 6.71 -2.09
CA PHE A 671 10.27 6.50 -2.68
C PHE A 671 10.09 6.18 -4.16
N TYR A 672 10.90 6.78 -5.04
CA TYR A 672 10.73 6.63 -6.48
C TYR A 672 11.94 5.97 -7.14
N THR A 673 11.71 4.84 -7.81
CA THR A 673 12.73 4.21 -8.67
C THR A 673 12.47 4.56 -10.13
N ASN A 674 13.45 5.18 -10.77
CA ASN A 674 13.40 5.47 -12.21
C ASN A 674 14.07 4.34 -13.00
N HIS A 675 13.42 3.90 -14.09
CA HIS A 675 13.90 2.88 -15.01
C HIS A 675 14.16 3.41 -16.43
N THR A 676 14.08 4.73 -16.63
CA THR A 676 13.95 5.34 -17.95
C THR A 676 15.16 6.21 -18.25
N VAL A 677 15.89 5.85 -19.30
CA VAL A 677 17.04 6.60 -19.80
C VAL A 677 16.62 7.81 -20.64
N LEU A 678 15.66 7.58 -21.55
CA LEU A 678 15.26 8.55 -22.58
C LEU A 678 14.23 9.55 -22.01
N PRO A 679 14.50 10.88 -21.99
CA PRO A 679 13.56 11.87 -21.49
C PRO A 679 12.19 11.84 -22.18
N GLU A 680 12.15 11.53 -23.47
CA GLU A 680 10.93 11.40 -24.28
C GLU A 680 10.06 10.19 -23.89
N ALA A 681 10.63 9.21 -23.19
CA ALA A 681 9.92 8.03 -22.70
C ALA A 681 9.35 8.24 -21.28
N LEU A 682 9.59 9.40 -20.65
CA LEU A 682 8.98 9.75 -19.36
C LEU A 682 7.49 10.05 -19.54
N GLU A 683 6.67 9.44 -18.70
CA GLU A 683 5.21 9.51 -18.84
C GLU A 683 4.67 10.93 -18.66
N LYS A 684 3.82 11.34 -19.62
CA LYS A 684 3.11 12.61 -19.63
C LYS A 684 1.63 12.40 -19.92
N TRP A 685 0.77 13.15 -19.24
CA TRP A 685 -0.68 13.10 -19.44
C TRP A 685 -1.22 14.47 -19.86
N PRO A 686 -2.09 14.56 -20.88
CA PRO A 686 -2.73 15.82 -21.22
C PRO A 686 -3.55 16.34 -20.02
N VAL A 687 -3.34 17.60 -19.64
CA VAL A 687 -4.08 18.24 -18.54
C VAL A 687 -5.60 18.07 -18.68
N PRO A 688 -6.22 18.31 -19.87
CA PRO A 688 -7.68 18.15 -20.01
C PRO A 688 -8.17 16.72 -19.73
N LEU A 689 -7.33 15.70 -19.98
CA LEU A 689 -7.67 14.31 -19.68
C LEU A 689 -7.64 14.07 -18.16
N VAL A 690 -6.60 14.55 -17.47
CA VAL A 690 -6.50 14.42 -16.01
C VAL A 690 -7.62 15.19 -15.31
N GLU A 691 -7.95 16.40 -15.77
CA GLU A 691 -9.08 17.19 -15.25
C GLU A 691 -10.42 16.48 -15.44
N HIS A 692 -10.62 15.87 -16.60
CA HIS A 692 -11.85 15.15 -16.90
C HIS A 692 -12.02 13.90 -16.02
N VAL A 693 -10.97 13.10 -15.85
CA VAL A 693 -11.04 11.81 -15.14
C VAL A 693 -10.84 11.96 -13.64
N LEU A 694 -9.97 12.89 -13.20
CA LEU A 694 -9.50 13.05 -11.82
C LEU A 694 -9.48 14.54 -11.41
N PRO A 695 -10.64 15.23 -11.38
CA PRO A 695 -10.70 16.68 -11.19
C PRO A 695 -10.09 17.13 -9.86
N ARG A 696 -10.28 16.36 -8.78
CA ARG A 696 -9.69 16.70 -7.47
C ARG A 696 -8.17 16.55 -7.47
N HIS A 697 -7.65 15.49 -8.08
CA HIS A 697 -6.20 15.27 -8.19
C HIS A 697 -5.54 16.36 -9.02
N MET A 698 -6.19 16.84 -10.08
CA MET A 698 -5.63 17.96 -10.85
C MET A 698 -5.52 19.24 -10.01
N GLN A 699 -6.52 19.55 -9.17
CA GLN A 699 -6.42 20.69 -8.23
C GLN A 699 -5.22 20.54 -7.29
N ILE A 700 -5.01 19.34 -6.74
CA ILE A 700 -3.86 19.04 -5.87
C ILE A 700 -2.53 19.13 -6.64
N ILE A 701 -2.47 18.63 -7.87
CA ILE A 701 -1.27 18.72 -8.72
C ILE A 701 -0.92 20.19 -9.02
N TYR A 702 -1.92 21.03 -9.27
CA TYR A 702 -1.70 22.47 -9.45
C TYR A 702 -1.18 23.14 -8.18
N ASP A 703 -1.72 22.80 -7.01
CA ASP A 703 -1.23 23.33 -5.72
C ASP A 703 0.21 22.87 -5.44
N ILE A 704 0.52 21.59 -5.66
CA ILE A 704 1.90 21.06 -5.56
C ILE A 704 2.83 21.85 -6.48
N ASN A 705 2.42 22.07 -7.74
CA ASN A 705 3.21 22.82 -8.70
C ASN A 705 3.42 24.28 -8.26
N LEU A 706 2.37 24.93 -7.76
CA LEU A 706 2.43 26.32 -7.30
C LEU A 706 3.44 26.49 -6.16
N TYR A 707 3.30 25.69 -5.09
CA TYR A 707 4.19 25.78 -3.94
C TYR A 707 5.62 25.38 -4.28
N PHE A 708 5.80 24.37 -5.13
CA PHE A 708 7.11 23.98 -5.62
C PHE A 708 7.79 25.09 -6.41
N LEU A 709 7.11 25.69 -7.39
CA LEU A 709 7.67 26.78 -8.20
C LEU A 709 7.97 28.04 -7.37
N GLN A 710 7.17 28.32 -6.34
CA GLN A 710 7.49 29.39 -5.37
C GLN A 710 8.79 29.10 -4.60
N ALA A 711 9.00 27.84 -4.19
CA ALA A 711 10.24 27.44 -3.54
C ALA A 711 11.45 27.50 -4.49
N VAL A 712 11.28 27.12 -5.77
CA VAL A 712 12.31 27.24 -6.81
C VAL A 712 12.66 28.70 -7.07
N GLU A 713 11.69 29.59 -7.27
CA GLU A 713 11.93 31.04 -7.45
C GLU A 713 12.63 31.64 -6.22
N LYS A 714 12.27 31.21 -5.01
CA LYS A 714 12.94 31.67 -3.78
C LYS A 714 14.41 31.24 -3.72
N LYS A 715 14.74 30.03 -4.19
CA LYS A 715 16.12 29.50 -4.19
C LYS A 715 16.95 30.01 -5.38
N PHE A 716 16.32 30.25 -6.52
CA PHE A 716 16.94 30.72 -7.76
C PHE A 716 16.18 31.94 -8.34
N PRO A 717 16.28 33.13 -7.70
CA PRO A 717 15.50 34.30 -8.12
C PRO A 717 15.83 34.74 -9.55
N GLY A 718 14.80 34.97 -10.37
CA GLY A 718 14.94 35.48 -11.75
C GLY A 718 15.24 34.45 -12.84
N ASP A 719 15.49 33.17 -12.51
CA ASP A 719 15.74 32.10 -13.50
C ASP A 719 14.41 31.51 -14.04
N ARG A 720 13.77 32.25 -14.94
CA ARG A 720 12.47 31.88 -15.52
C ARG A 720 12.53 30.60 -16.36
N ASP A 721 13.65 30.35 -17.04
CA ASP A 721 13.81 29.15 -17.86
C ASP A 721 13.87 27.89 -16.99
N ARG A 722 14.54 27.97 -15.83
CA ARG A 722 14.54 26.87 -14.85
C ARG A 722 13.15 26.60 -14.30
N LEU A 723 12.35 27.63 -13.98
CA LEU A 723 10.96 27.42 -13.57
C LEU A 723 10.16 26.64 -14.62
N ALA A 724 10.30 27.02 -15.90
CA ALA A 724 9.62 26.32 -17.00
C ALA A 724 10.09 24.85 -17.11
N ARG A 725 11.40 24.60 -17.02
CA ARG A 725 11.96 23.24 -17.06
C ARG A 725 11.57 22.39 -15.85
N MET A 726 11.47 22.96 -14.66
CA MET A 726 11.19 22.22 -13.42
C MET A 726 9.68 22.05 -13.11
N SER A 727 8.80 22.83 -13.72
CA SER A 727 7.35 22.76 -13.48
C SER A 727 6.78 21.33 -13.63
N LEU A 728 5.70 21.02 -12.92
CA LEU A 728 4.90 19.81 -13.16
C LEU A 728 4.08 19.92 -14.44
N ILE A 729 3.72 21.14 -14.83
CA ILE A 729 2.93 21.43 -16.01
C ILE A 729 3.88 21.87 -17.11
N GLU A 730 3.88 21.10 -18.19
CA GLU A 730 4.51 21.49 -19.44
C GLU A 730 3.51 22.31 -20.25
N GLU A 731 3.88 23.56 -20.54
CA GLU A 731 3.08 24.46 -21.36
C GLU A 731 3.09 24.00 -22.83
N GLY A 732 1.95 24.12 -23.50
CA GLY A 732 1.75 23.63 -24.87
C GLY A 732 0.28 23.47 -25.23
N TYR A 733 0.01 22.95 -26.43
CA TYR A 733 -1.35 22.72 -26.93
C TYR A 733 -1.56 21.22 -27.28
N PRO A 734 -2.11 20.40 -26.37
CA PRO A 734 -2.53 20.73 -25.00
C PRO A 734 -1.38 20.70 -23.98
N LYS A 735 -1.57 21.35 -22.82
CA LYS A 735 -0.66 21.25 -21.67
C LYS A 735 -0.52 19.81 -21.20
N GLN A 736 0.63 19.45 -20.64
CA GLN A 736 0.91 18.10 -20.13
C GLN A 736 1.29 18.12 -18.64
N VAL A 737 0.91 17.08 -17.91
CA VAL A 737 1.39 16.78 -16.56
C VAL A 737 2.60 15.86 -16.67
N ARG A 738 3.73 16.26 -16.10
CA ARG A 738 5.00 15.50 -16.12
C ARG A 738 5.10 14.58 -14.90
N MET A 739 4.81 13.29 -15.08
CA MET A 739 4.68 12.36 -13.96
C MET A 739 6.01 12.07 -13.26
N ALA A 740 7.12 12.00 -14.00
CA ALA A 740 8.45 11.85 -13.42
C ALA A 740 8.83 13.01 -12.48
N HIS A 741 8.40 14.24 -12.81
CA HIS A 741 8.63 15.40 -11.96
C HIS A 741 7.78 15.31 -10.69
N LEU A 742 6.51 14.92 -10.81
CA LEU A 742 5.62 14.71 -9.67
C LEU A 742 6.15 13.61 -8.74
N ALA A 743 6.63 12.50 -9.28
CA ALA A 743 7.27 11.43 -8.52
C ALA A 743 8.53 11.92 -7.78
N CYS A 744 9.39 12.70 -8.44
CA CYS A 744 10.59 13.26 -7.83
C CYS A 744 10.27 14.23 -6.68
N ILE A 745 9.31 15.13 -6.88
CA ILE A 745 8.91 16.13 -5.88
C ILE A 745 8.21 15.48 -4.68
N GLY A 746 7.30 14.54 -4.94
CA GLY A 746 6.49 13.89 -3.90
C GLY A 746 7.20 12.76 -3.13
N SER A 747 8.44 12.41 -3.48
CA SER A 747 9.20 11.33 -2.84
C SER A 747 10.34 11.84 -1.96
N ARG A 748 10.65 11.08 -0.90
CA ARG A 748 11.78 11.34 0.00
C ARG A 748 13.13 11.13 -0.68
N LYS A 749 13.23 10.03 -1.44
CA LYS A 749 14.42 9.67 -2.22
C LYS A 749 14.02 9.17 -3.60
N VAL A 750 14.94 9.37 -4.54
CA VAL A 750 14.89 8.90 -5.91
C VAL A 750 16.10 8.01 -6.16
N ASN A 751 15.94 6.91 -6.89
CA ASN A 751 17.07 6.07 -7.28
C ASN A 751 17.01 5.61 -8.73
N GLY A 752 18.19 5.46 -9.33
CA GLY A 752 18.36 4.68 -10.55
C GLY A 752 18.62 3.20 -10.25
N VAL A 753 18.83 2.42 -11.31
CA VAL A 753 18.80 0.95 -11.29
C VAL A 753 20.11 0.28 -11.72
N ALA A 754 21.13 1.10 -11.95
CA ALA A 754 22.53 0.80 -12.19
C ALA A 754 23.34 2.07 -11.89
N GLU A 755 24.64 1.96 -11.63
CA GLU A 755 25.48 3.10 -11.26
C GLU A 755 25.49 4.19 -12.36
N LEU A 756 25.88 3.83 -13.58
CA LEU A 756 25.89 4.75 -14.73
C LEU A 756 24.52 5.37 -15.02
N HIS A 757 23.45 4.57 -14.91
CA HIS A 757 22.08 5.07 -15.05
C HIS A 757 21.74 6.10 -13.97
N SER A 758 22.11 5.84 -12.72
CA SER A 758 21.86 6.78 -11.62
C SER A 758 22.63 8.09 -11.82
N ASP A 759 23.83 8.03 -12.38
CA ASP A 759 24.60 9.22 -12.74
C ASP A 759 23.95 9.98 -13.90
N LEU A 760 23.40 9.29 -14.89
CA LEU A 760 22.61 9.92 -15.96
C LEU A 760 21.34 10.59 -15.43
N VAL A 761 20.64 9.95 -14.48
CA VAL A 761 19.49 10.55 -13.79
C VAL A 761 19.90 11.86 -13.11
N LYS A 762 21.07 11.90 -12.46
CA LYS A 762 21.55 13.09 -11.75
C LYS A 762 22.06 14.19 -12.67
N THR A 763 22.73 13.83 -13.76
CA THR A 763 23.49 14.78 -14.60
C THR A 763 22.69 15.28 -15.81
N THR A 764 21.70 14.52 -16.26
CA THR A 764 20.93 14.83 -17.47
C THR A 764 19.43 14.88 -17.19
N ILE A 765 18.83 13.79 -16.70
CA ILE A 765 17.36 13.64 -16.68
C ILE A 765 16.70 14.54 -15.64
N LEU A 766 17.24 14.57 -14.41
CA LEU A 766 16.71 15.32 -13.28
C LEU A 766 17.71 16.34 -12.73
N LYS A 767 18.64 16.84 -13.57
CA LYS A 767 19.71 17.75 -13.18
C LYS A 767 19.23 18.95 -12.35
N ASP A 768 18.23 19.67 -12.84
CA ASP A 768 17.71 20.86 -12.15
C ASP A 768 17.12 20.48 -10.76
N PHE A 769 16.54 19.28 -10.62
CA PHE A 769 16.04 18.76 -9.34
C PHE A 769 17.17 18.37 -8.39
N VAL A 770 18.29 17.83 -8.88
CA VAL A 770 19.49 17.57 -8.05
C VAL A 770 20.03 18.87 -7.46
N GLU A 771 20.12 19.93 -8.26
CA GLU A 771 20.58 21.25 -7.80
C GLU A 771 19.60 21.88 -6.78
N PHE A 772 18.30 21.64 -6.95
CA PHE A 772 17.26 22.14 -6.05
C PHE A 772 17.12 21.35 -4.74
N GLU A 773 16.99 20.03 -4.80
CA GLU A 773 16.74 19.16 -3.63
C GLU A 773 18.02 18.74 -2.91
N GLY A 774 19.16 18.72 -3.62
CA GLY A 774 20.44 18.23 -3.14
C GLY A 774 20.73 16.78 -3.56
N VAL A 775 22.03 16.49 -3.74
CA VAL A 775 22.52 15.18 -4.23
C VAL A 775 22.11 14.02 -3.32
N SER A 776 21.94 14.25 -2.01
CA SER A 776 21.57 13.21 -1.03
C SER A 776 20.18 12.60 -1.25
N LYS A 777 19.30 13.26 -2.00
CA LYS A 777 17.99 12.72 -2.41
C LYS A 777 18.12 11.65 -3.50
N PHE A 778 19.21 11.65 -4.26
CA PHE A 778 19.39 10.81 -5.45
C PHE A 778 20.44 9.73 -5.21
N GLY A 779 19.99 8.48 -5.15
CA GLY A 779 20.84 7.31 -4.94
C GLY A 779 20.88 6.36 -6.15
N ASN A 780 21.54 5.23 -5.92
CA ASN A 780 21.55 4.08 -6.81
C ASN A 780 21.09 2.86 -6.01
N VAL A 781 20.34 1.97 -6.65
CA VAL A 781 20.24 0.56 -6.23
C VAL A 781 20.33 -0.29 -7.49
N THR A 782 21.51 -0.84 -7.74
CA THR A 782 21.72 -1.74 -8.89
C THR A 782 20.78 -2.94 -8.77
N ASN A 783 20.05 -3.25 -9.84
CA ASN A 783 19.10 -4.37 -9.88
C ASN A 783 19.74 -5.73 -9.55
N GLY A 784 18.89 -6.71 -9.22
CA GLY A 784 19.30 -8.10 -9.04
C GLY A 784 18.21 -9.10 -9.40
N VAL A 785 18.57 -10.39 -9.43
CA VAL A 785 17.67 -11.52 -9.68
C VAL A 785 17.75 -12.55 -8.56
N THR A 786 16.63 -13.23 -8.28
CA THR A 786 16.61 -14.25 -7.22
C THR A 786 17.37 -15.51 -7.66
N PRO A 787 18.36 -15.99 -6.89
CA PRO A 787 19.07 -17.22 -7.21
C PRO A 787 18.20 -18.47 -6.97
N ARG A 788 17.10 -18.37 -6.23
CA ARG A 788 16.19 -19.51 -6.00
C ARG A 788 15.53 -19.93 -7.31
N ARG A 789 14.93 -18.99 -8.04
CA ARG A 789 14.30 -19.29 -9.33
C ARG A 789 15.33 -19.42 -10.45
N TRP A 790 16.26 -18.47 -10.54
CA TRP A 790 17.16 -18.33 -11.69
C TRP A 790 18.47 -19.12 -11.57
N LEU A 791 18.60 -20.01 -10.59
CA LEU A 791 19.68 -20.99 -10.51
C LEU A 791 19.18 -22.32 -9.92
N ASP A 792 18.66 -22.33 -8.70
CA ASP A 792 18.33 -23.60 -8.01
C ASP A 792 17.08 -24.29 -8.58
N GLN A 793 16.04 -23.54 -8.97
CA GLN A 793 14.84 -24.09 -9.60
C GLN A 793 15.10 -24.49 -11.05
N CYS A 794 15.65 -23.57 -11.86
CA CYS A 794 15.80 -23.79 -13.29
C CYS A 794 17.02 -24.67 -13.66
N ASN A 795 18.00 -24.80 -12.77
CA ASN A 795 19.27 -25.50 -13.01
C ASN A 795 19.77 -26.26 -11.77
N VAL A 796 18.91 -27.14 -11.24
CA VAL A 796 19.13 -27.93 -10.01
C VAL A 796 20.49 -28.64 -10.03
N GLU A 797 20.88 -29.26 -11.15
CA GLU A 797 22.15 -30.00 -11.23
C GLU A 797 23.38 -29.09 -11.06
N LEU A 798 23.33 -27.87 -11.60
CA LEU A 798 24.40 -26.89 -11.40
C LEU A 798 24.46 -26.45 -9.94
N SER A 799 23.31 -26.15 -9.34
CA SER A 799 23.20 -25.80 -7.93
C SER A 799 23.73 -26.91 -7.00
N ASP A 800 23.45 -28.18 -7.31
CA ASP A 800 23.96 -29.33 -6.55
C ASP A 800 25.47 -29.49 -6.70
N LEU A 801 26.01 -29.29 -7.91
CA LEU A 801 27.44 -29.27 -8.15
C LEU A 801 28.13 -28.16 -7.35
N ILE A 802 27.57 -26.94 -7.36
CA ILE A 802 28.07 -25.80 -6.57
C ILE A 802 28.08 -26.14 -5.08
N THR A 803 26.97 -26.65 -4.56
CA THR A 803 26.83 -27.01 -3.14
C THR A 803 27.87 -28.07 -2.74
N LYS A 804 28.03 -29.13 -3.55
CA LYS A 804 29.01 -30.20 -3.29
C LYS A 804 30.45 -29.70 -3.32
N THR A 805 30.77 -28.78 -4.23
CA THR A 805 32.13 -28.25 -4.41
C THR A 805 32.51 -27.26 -3.31
N LEU A 806 31.62 -26.31 -3.00
CA LEU A 806 31.85 -25.31 -1.97
C LEU A 806 31.82 -25.90 -0.55
N LYS A 807 31.10 -27.02 -0.35
CA LYS A 807 30.82 -27.61 0.97
C LYS A 807 30.14 -26.60 1.92
N VAL A 808 29.35 -25.70 1.34
CA VAL A 808 28.50 -24.72 2.04
C VAL A 808 27.06 -25.17 1.86
N ASP A 809 26.29 -25.18 2.94
CA ASP A 809 24.88 -25.55 2.88
C ASP A 809 24.11 -24.67 1.89
N LYS A 810 23.22 -25.30 1.12
CA LYS A 810 22.44 -24.61 0.08
C LYS A 810 21.57 -23.47 0.66
N ASN A 811 21.11 -23.60 1.90
CA ASN A 811 20.40 -22.54 2.62
C ASN A 811 21.24 -21.26 2.80
N VAL A 812 22.55 -21.42 2.99
CA VAL A 812 23.44 -20.30 3.27
C VAL A 812 23.75 -19.53 1.97
N TRP A 813 24.26 -20.22 0.94
CA TRP A 813 24.73 -19.52 -0.26
C TRP A 813 23.59 -19.01 -1.16
N LEU A 814 22.39 -19.59 -1.10
CA LEU A 814 21.23 -19.02 -1.82
C LEU A 814 20.65 -17.75 -1.18
N LYS A 815 21.02 -17.45 0.07
CA LYS A 815 20.73 -16.17 0.76
C LYS A 815 21.92 -15.20 0.74
N ASP A 816 23.11 -15.70 0.46
CA ASP A 816 24.34 -14.91 0.27
C ASP A 816 25.11 -15.42 -0.95
N LEU A 817 24.79 -14.84 -2.11
CA LEU A 817 25.33 -15.27 -3.40
C LEU A 817 26.82 -14.94 -3.55
N THR A 818 27.41 -14.11 -2.68
CA THR A 818 28.86 -13.81 -2.70
C THR A 818 29.71 -15.06 -2.42
N LYS A 819 29.15 -16.09 -1.80
CA LYS A 819 29.83 -17.36 -1.55
C LYS A 819 30.22 -18.10 -2.84
N LEU A 820 29.62 -17.77 -3.98
CA LEU A 820 29.99 -18.36 -5.28
C LEU A 820 31.44 -18.06 -5.68
N GLU A 821 32.08 -17.03 -5.13
CA GLU A 821 33.49 -16.74 -5.39
C GLU A 821 34.42 -17.90 -5.01
N GLY A 822 34.00 -18.76 -4.07
CA GLY A 822 34.74 -19.97 -3.70
C GLY A 822 34.89 -20.97 -4.86
N LEU A 823 34.18 -20.80 -5.98
CA LEU A 823 34.32 -21.63 -7.19
C LEU A 823 35.57 -21.27 -8.01
N LEU A 824 36.15 -20.08 -7.85
CA LEU A 824 37.25 -19.59 -8.68
C LEU A 824 38.44 -20.57 -8.78
N PRO A 825 38.93 -21.18 -7.67
CA PRO A 825 40.04 -22.13 -7.74
C PRO A 825 39.69 -23.41 -8.51
N PHE A 826 38.40 -23.77 -8.56
CA PHE A 826 37.92 -24.98 -9.23
C PHE A 826 37.77 -24.81 -10.75
N ALA A 827 37.84 -23.58 -11.28
CA ALA A 827 37.94 -23.37 -12.71
C ALA A 827 39.15 -24.12 -13.31
N GLU A 828 40.26 -24.22 -12.56
CA GLU A 828 41.46 -24.96 -12.99
C GLU A 828 41.35 -26.48 -12.77
N ASN A 829 40.32 -26.97 -12.08
CA ASN A 829 40.11 -28.40 -11.87
C ASN A 829 39.43 -29.09 -13.07
N LYS A 830 40.16 -29.99 -13.73
CA LYS A 830 39.67 -30.72 -14.92
C LYS A 830 38.36 -31.48 -14.68
N LYS A 831 38.27 -32.23 -13.58
CA LYS A 831 37.06 -33.03 -13.26
C LYS A 831 35.85 -32.13 -13.02
N PHE A 832 36.04 -31.00 -12.35
CA PHE A 832 34.99 -30.02 -12.15
C PHE A 832 34.50 -29.43 -13.49
N ARG A 833 35.41 -29.09 -14.39
CA ARG A 833 35.07 -28.62 -15.75
C ARG A 833 34.29 -29.65 -16.57
N GLU A 834 34.66 -30.93 -16.50
CA GLU A 834 33.94 -32.02 -17.16
C GLU A 834 32.50 -32.13 -16.64
N GLN A 835 32.30 -32.03 -15.32
CA GLN A 835 30.96 -32.05 -14.71
C GLN A 835 30.14 -30.81 -15.11
N TRP A 836 30.76 -29.63 -15.11
CA TRP A 836 30.14 -28.37 -15.53
C TRP A 836 29.65 -28.43 -16.98
N ALA A 837 30.51 -28.91 -17.89
CA ALA A 837 30.19 -29.07 -19.30
C ALA A 837 29.06 -30.09 -19.52
N ALA A 838 29.07 -31.21 -18.80
CA ALA A 838 28.01 -32.22 -18.89
C ALA A 838 26.65 -31.66 -18.45
N ILE A 839 26.60 -30.81 -17.43
CA ILE A 839 25.37 -30.13 -16.99
C ILE A 839 24.86 -29.17 -18.07
N LYS A 840 25.75 -28.34 -18.65
CA LYS A 840 25.39 -27.44 -19.76
C LYS A 840 24.81 -28.24 -20.94
N GLN A 841 25.44 -29.35 -21.29
CA GLN A 841 24.98 -30.23 -22.37
C GLN A 841 23.58 -30.81 -22.11
N ARG A 842 23.31 -31.32 -20.90
CA ARG A 842 21.96 -31.79 -20.53
C ARG A 842 20.91 -30.68 -20.56
N ASN A 843 21.26 -29.46 -20.15
CA ASN A 843 20.36 -28.31 -20.27
C ASN A 843 20.03 -27.98 -21.73
N LYS A 844 20.99 -28.13 -22.66
CA LYS A 844 20.76 -27.97 -24.11
C LYS A 844 19.84 -29.05 -24.66
N GLU A 845 20.00 -30.28 -24.21
CA GLU A 845 19.11 -31.39 -24.54
C GLU A 845 17.69 -31.16 -24.03
N ARG A 846 17.54 -30.60 -22.81
CA ARG A 846 16.25 -30.19 -22.26
C ARG A 846 15.57 -29.10 -23.11
N LEU A 847 16.31 -28.08 -23.55
CA LEU A 847 15.77 -27.08 -24.47
C LEU A 847 15.38 -27.69 -25.82
N ALA A 848 16.23 -28.55 -26.38
CA ALA A 848 15.94 -29.25 -27.63
C ALA A 848 14.66 -30.09 -27.52
N HIS A 849 14.47 -30.81 -26.42
CA HIS A 849 13.25 -31.57 -26.14
C HIS A 849 12.02 -30.65 -26.00
N HIS A 850 12.16 -29.52 -25.32
CA HIS A 850 11.08 -28.53 -25.22
C HIS A 850 10.68 -27.98 -26.60
N VAL A 851 11.64 -27.63 -27.46
CA VAL A 851 11.38 -27.17 -28.83
C VAL A 851 10.76 -28.27 -29.69
N GLN A 852 11.21 -29.52 -29.54
CA GLN A 852 10.65 -30.66 -30.27
C GLN A 852 9.21 -30.97 -29.86
N SER A 853 8.89 -30.91 -28.56
CA SER A 853 7.55 -31.18 -28.03
C SER A 853 6.54 -30.07 -28.31
N THR A 854 6.98 -28.81 -28.30
CA THR A 854 6.09 -27.65 -28.49
C THR A 854 5.95 -27.22 -29.95
N LEU A 855 7.03 -27.30 -30.75
CA LEU A 855 7.07 -26.82 -32.13
C LEU A 855 7.28 -27.93 -33.17
N GLY A 856 7.59 -29.16 -32.75
CA GLY A 856 7.90 -30.25 -33.67
C GLY A 856 9.27 -30.15 -34.34
N LEU A 857 10.12 -29.22 -33.90
CA LEU A 857 11.40 -28.90 -34.54
C LEU A 857 12.58 -29.58 -33.83
N THR A 858 13.47 -30.19 -34.62
CA THR A 858 14.67 -30.84 -34.10
C THR A 858 15.82 -29.85 -33.98
N VAL A 859 16.39 -29.73 -32.78
CA VAL A 859 17.52 -28.84 -32.48
C VAL A 859 18.80 -29.63 -32.31
N ARG A 860 19.88 -29.17 -32.94
CA ARG A 860 21.22 -29.74 -32.77
C ARG A 860 21.85 -29.31 -31.45
N THR A 861 22.14 -30.25 -30.54
CA THR A 861 22.65 -29.92 -29.20
C THR A 861 24.18 -29.84 -29.09
N ASP A 862 24.93 -30.36 -30.06
CA ASP A 862 26.41 -30.29 -30.11
C ASP A 862 26.96 -29.00 -30.76
N ALA A 863 26.10 -28.00 -30.98
CA ALA A 863 26.42 -26.70 -31.56
C ALA A 863 26.33 -25.57 -30.51
N MET A 864 27.04 -24.46 -30.67
CA MET A 864 26.94 -23.33 -29.73
C MET A 864 25.52 -22.75 -29.70
N PHE A 865 24.94 -22.59 -28.50
CA PHE A 865 23.63 -21.92 -28.34
C PHE A 865 23.83 -20.42 -28.12
N ASP A 866 23.45 -19.64 -29.13
CA ASP A 866 23.52 -18.18 -29.19
C ASP A 866 22.11 -17.59 -29.06
N VAL A 867 21.87 -16.79 -28.02
CA VAL A 867 20.50 -16.48 -27.60
C VAL A 867 20.25 -14.99 -27.42
N GLN A 868 19.18 -14.47 -28.05
CA GLN A 868 18.67 -13.13 -27.82
C GLN A 868 17.18 -13.17 -27.43
N ILE A 869 16.91 -13.02 -26.13
CA ILE A 869 15.54 -13.04 -25.58
C ILE A 869 15.18 -11.77 -24.81
N LYS A 870 14.30 -10.96 -25.39
CA LYS A 870 13.82 -9.69 -24.81
C LYS A 870 12.67 -9.13 -25.66
N ARG A 871 11.99 -8.09 -25.15
CA ARG A 871 10.99 -7.33 -25.94
C ARG A 871 11.56 -6.95 -27.31
N LEU A 872 10.76 -7.11 -28.36
CA LEU A 872 11.12 -6.71 -29.72
C LEU A 872 10.98 -5.19 -29.84
N HIS A 873 12.09 -4.54 -30.14
CA HIS A 873 12.17 -3.09 -30.31
C HIS A 873 13.41 -2.74 -31.13
N GLU A 874 13.33 -1.71 -31.97
CA GLU A 874 14.47 -1.28 -32.80
C GLU A 874 15.75 -0.98 -31.97
N TYR A 875 15.66 -0.27 -30.84
CA TYR A 875 16.84 0.01 -30.00
C TYR A 875 17.47 -1.22 -29.33
N LYS A 876 16.71 -2.33 -29.18
CA LYS A 876 17.22 -3.61 -28.65
C LYS A 876 17.98 -4.41 -29.73
N ARG A 877 17.89 -3.95 -30.98
CA ARG A 877 18.65 -4.40 -32.15
C ARG A 877 18.57 -5.90 -32.44
N GLN A 878 17.42 -6.54 -32.26
CA GLN A 878 17.19 -7.86 -32.87
C GLN A 878 17.36 -7.82 -34.39
N THR A 879 17.08 -6.66 -35.00
CA THR A 879 17.39 -6.38 -36.40
C THR A 879 18.91 -6.51 -36.68
N LEU A 880 19.80 -5.95 -35.86
CA LEU A 880 21.25 -6.13 -36.03
C LEU A 880 21.65 -7.61 -35.99
N ASN A 881 21.11 -8.35 -35.02
CA ASN A 881 21.41 -9.77 -34.89
C ASN A 881 20.94 -10.58 -36.11
N ILE A 882 19.67 -10.44 -36.53
CA ILE A 882 19.15 -11.21 -37.67
C ILE A 882 19.90 -10.87 -38.97
N LEU A 883 20.31 -9.61 -39.18
CA LEU A 883 21.13 -9.23 -40.32
C LEU A 883 22.54 -9.86 -40.23
N GLY A 884 23.12 -9.97 -39.03
CA GLY A 884 24.37 -10.72 -38.82
C GLY A 884 24.22 -12.23 -39.06
N VAL A 885 23.08 -12.82 -38.72
CA VAL A 885 22.76 -14.22 -39.05
C VAL A 885 22.65 -14.43 -40.56
N ILE A 886 21.99 -13.52 -41.28
CA ILE A 886 21.93 -13.54 -42.74
C ILE A 886 23.33 -13.39 -43.34
N HIS A 887 24.15 -12.48 -42.83
CA HIS A 887 25.54 -12.34 -43.25
C HIS A 887 26.32 -13.66 -43.08
N ARG A 888 26.22 -14.32 -41.92
CA ARG A 888 26.85 -15.63 -41.69
C ARG A 888 26.35 -16.68 -42.67
N TYR A 889 25.04 -16.74 -42.92
CA TYR A 889 24.44 -17.66 -43.90
C TYR A 889 25.01 -17.45 -45.31
N LEU A 890 25.05 -16.20 -45.79
CA LEU A 890 25.61 -15.87 -47.10
C LEU A 890 27.11 -16.21 -47.19
N THR A 891 27.87 -15.98 -46.13
CA THR A 891 29.29 -16.36 -46.06
C THR A 891 29.46 -17.88 -46.13
N LEU A 892 28.68 -18.66 -45.38
CA LEU A 892 28.69 -20.12 -45.44
C LEU A 892 28.32 -20.65 -46.84
N LYS A 893 27.36 -20.01 -47.52
CA LYS A 893 27.00 -20.35 -48.91
C LYS A 893 28.14 -20.08 -49.89
N GLY A 894 28.90 -19.02 -49.67
CA GLY A 894 30.07 -18.68 -50.48
C GLY A 894 31.27 -19.60 -50.27
N MET A 895 31.34 -20.32 -49.14
CA MET A 895 32.44 -21.24 -48.82
C MET A 895 32.35 -22.55 -49.60
N SER A 896 33.51 -23.13 -49.90
CA SER A 896 33.61 -24.51 -50.36
C SER A 896 33.17 -25.50 -49.26
N PRO A 897 32.73 -26.73 -49.60
CA PRO A 897 32.38 -27.74 -48.60
C PRO A 897 33.50 -28.05 -47.59
N ALA A 898 34.77 -27.91 -47.98
CA ALA A 898 35.92 -28.12 -47.11
C ALA A 898 36.11 -26.98 -46.10
N GLU A 899 35.85 -25.74 -46.49
CA GLU A 899 35.89 -24.57 -45.61
C GLU A 899 34.73 -24.58 -44.62
N ARG A 900 33.51 -24.90 -45.07
CA ARG A 900 32.33 -25.00 -44.19
C ARG A 900 32.55 -26.00 -43.06
N LYS A 901 33.22 -27.12 -43.32
CA LYS A 901 33.57 -28.12 -42.29
C LYS A 901 34.42 -27.58 -41.14
N LYS A 902 35.15 -26.48 -41.36
CA LYS A 902 35.96 -25.81 -40.34
C LYS A 902 35.18 -24.75 -39.56
N SER A 903 33.98 -24.39 -40.01
CA SER A 903 33.14 -23.40 -39.34
C SER A 903 32.49 -23.97 -38.08
N ASN A 904 32.38 -23.14 -37.04
CA ASN A 904 31.65 -23.52 -35.84
C ASN A 904 30.16 -23.70 -36.12
N ARG A 905 29.64 -24.81 -35.58
CA ARG A 905 28.20 -25.08 -35.57
C ARG A 905 27.52 -24.14 -34.58
N LYS A 906 26.48 -23.43 -35.03
CA LYS A 906 25.74 -22.46 -34.21
C LYS A 906 24.24 -22.70 -34.33
N VAL A 907 23.54 -22.60 -33.21
CA VAL A 907 22.08 -22.52 -33.15
C VAL A 907 21.72 -21.18 -32.53
N VAL A 908 21.03 -20.35 -33.31
CA VAL A 908 20.61 -19.02 -32.88
C VAL A 908 19.16 -19.06 -32.43
N PHE A 909 18.86 -18.54 -31.24
CA PHE A 909 17.51 -18.47 -30.69
C PHE A 909 17.08 -17.02 -30.49
N PHE A 910 15.91 -16.69 -31.04
CA PHE A 910 15.17 -15.47 -30.72
C PHE A 910 13.91 -15.83 -29.95
N ALA A 911 13.55 -15.02 -28.97
CA ALA A 911 12.24 -15.07 -28.35
C ALA A 911 11.88 -13.68 -27.79
N GLY A 912 10.60 -13.33 -27.86
CA GLY A 912 10.11 -12.06 -27.35
C GLY A 912 8.83 -11.62 -28.03
N LYS A 913 8.17 -10.61 -27.46
CA LYS A 913 6.93 -10.04 -27.95
C LYS A 913 7.16 -8.64 -28.52
N ALA A 914 6.51 -8.32 -29.64
CA ALA A 914 6.39 -6.96 -30.16
C ALA A 914 5.12 -6.31 -29.59
N ALA A 915 5.12 -5.00 -29.30
CA ALA A 915 3.89 -4.32 -28.91
C ALA A 915 2.86 -4.38 -30.06
N PRO A 916 1.55 -4.49 -29.79
CA PRO A 916 0.55 -4.76 -30.83
C PRO A 916 0.52 -3.71 -31.95
N ALA A 917 0.75 -2.44 -31.61
CA ALA A 917 0.77 -1.32 -32.55
C ALA A 917 2.15 -1.05 -33.17
N TYR A 918 3.21 -1.76 -32.76
CA TYR A 918 4.57 -1.48 -33.21
C TYR A 918 4.89 -2.23 -34.50
N TYR A 919 4.60 -1.57 -35.62
CA TYR A 919 4.73 -2.13 -36.97
C TYR A 919 6.13 -2.66 -37.29
N ILE A 920 7.19 -1.87 -37.08
CA ILE A 920 8.57 -2.28 -37.40
C ILE A 920 9.02 -3.48 -36.55
N ALA A 921 8.70 -3.50 -35.25
CA ALA A 921 9.02 -4.64 -34.39
C ALA A 921 8.33 -5.94 -34.83
N LYS A 922 7.08 -5.86 -35.34
CA LYS A 922 6.38 -7.01 -35.93
C LYS A 922 7.03 -7.48 -37.23
N LEU A 923 7.48 -6.56 -38.08
CA LEU A 923 8.24 -6.91 -39.29
C LEU A 923 9.56 -7.61 -38.96
N THR A 924 10.26 -7.19 -37.90
CA THR A 924 11.47 -7.89 -37.43
C THR A 924 11.18 -9.34 -37.03
N ILE A 925 10.07 -9.63 -36.31
CA ILE A 925 9.66 -11.01 -36.00
C ILE A 925 9.42 -11.80 -37.30
N ARG A 926 8.65 -11.21 -38.23
CA ARG A 926 8.36 -11.85 -39.53
C ARG A 926 9.63 -12.18 -40.30
N LEU A 927 10.62 -11.29 -40.30
CA LEU A 927 11.91 -11.54 -40.93
C LEU A 927 12.65 -12.70 -40.25
N ILE A 928 12.75 -12.71 -38.92
CA ILE A 928 13.42 -13.78 -38.17
C ILE A 928 12.79 -15.15 -38.48
N VAL A 929 11.46 -15.24 -38.45
CA VAL A 929 10.73 -16.49 -38.71
C VAL A 929 10.97 -16.98 -40.14
N ASN A 930 10.94 -16.09 -41.14
CA ASN A 930 11.11 -16.49 -42.53
C ASN A 930 12.57 -16.84 -42.87
N VAL A 931 13.54 -16.13 -42.29
CA VAL A 931 14.96 -16.50 -42.39
C VAL A 931 15.20 -17.86 -41.75
N ALA A 932 14.57 -18.16 -40.61
CA ALA A 932 14.68 -19.45 -39.94
C ALA A 932 14.22 -20.62 -40.84
N ARG A 933 13.11 -20.43 -41.57
CA ARG A 933 12.57 -21.44 -42.50
C ARG A 933 13.55 -21.75 -43.63
N VAL A 934 14.21 -20.75 -44.19
CA VAL A 934 15.19 -20.93 -45.27
C VAL A 934 16.46 -21.60 -44.74
N ILE A 935 17.06 -21.07 -43.67
CA ILE A 935 18.32 -21.58 -43.11
C ILE A 935 18.18 -23.03 -42.66
N ASN A 936 17.10 -23.37 -41.95
CA ASN A 936 16.93 -24.73 -41.42
C ASN A 936 16.61 -25.77 -42.50
N ALA A 937 16.10 -25.34 -43.66
CA ALA A 937 15.80 -26.21 -44.80
C ALA A 937 16.99 -26.40 -45.77
N ASP A 938 17.95 -25.48 -45.77
CA ASP A 938 19.04 -25.47 -46.75
C ASP A 938 20.05 -26.62 -46.52
N PRO A 939 20.17 -27.56 -47.48
CA PRO A 939 21.10 -28.70 -47.34
C PRO A 939 22.58 -28.29 -47.25
N ASP A 940 22.96 -27.11 -47.72
CA ASP A 940 24.35 -26.65 -47.72
C ASP A 940 24.83 -26.15 -46.36
N THR A 941 23.92 -25.63 -45.54
CA THR A 941 24.25 -24.81 -44.36
C THR A 941 23.58 -25.25 -43.07
N LYS A 942 22.45 -25.99 -43.12
CA LYS A 942 21.71 -26.44 -41.93
C LYS A 942 22.53 -27.25 -40.93
N ASP A 943 23.64 -27.85 -41.38
CA ASP A 943 24.57 -28.59 -40.53
C ASP A 943 25.54 -27.72 -39.72
N TYR A 944 25.61 -26.43 -40.06
CA TYR A 944 26.52 -25.45 -39.46
C TYR A 944 25.77 -24.27 -38.83
N LEU A 945 24.57 -23.95 -39.31
CA LEU A 945 23.75 -22.87 -38.80
C LEU A 945 22.29 -23.30 -38.73
N GLN A 946 21.70 -23.19 -37.55
CA GLN A 946 20.25 -23.29 -37.36
C GLN A 946 19.74 -22.01 -36.68
N LEU A 947 18.49 -21.64 -36.96
CA LEU A 947 17.85 -20.47 -36.39
C LEU A 947 16.43 -20.81 -35.94
N TYR A 948 16.05 -20.39 -34.74
CA TYR A 948 14.70 -20.60 -34.21
C TYR A 948 14.13 -19.32 -33.61
N PHE A 949 12.87 -19.03 -33.93
CA PHE A 949 12.05 -18.09 -33.18
C PHE A 949 11.13 -18.91 -32.25
N LEU A 950 11.29 -18.74 -30.95
CA LEU A 950 10.45 -19.40 -29.96
C LEU A 950 9.30 -18.45 -29.58
N PRO A 951 8.05 -18.80 -29.92
CA PRO A 951 6.91 -17.94 -29.65
C PRO A 951 6.56 -17.90 -28.16
N ASP A 952 5.78 -16.88 -27.81
CA ASP A 952 5.15 -16.68 -26.50
C ASP A 952 6.14 -16.68 -25.33
N TYR A 953 7.25 -15.96 -25.51
CA TYR A 953 8.26 -15.81 -24.48
C TYR A 953 7.67 -15.42 -23.11
N SER A 954 7.94 -16.26 -22.11
CA SER A 954 7.43 -16.22 -20.74
C SER A 954 8.54 -16.58 -19.74
N VAL A 955 8.24 -16.58 -18.43
CA VAL A 955 9.20 -17.07 -17.43
C VAL A 955 9.47 -18.55 -17.61
N SER A 956 8.43 -19.33 -17.90
CA SER A 956 8.57 -20.76 -18.15
C SER A 956 9.52 -21.08 -19.30
N LEU A 957 9.42 -20.36 -20.43
CA LEU A 957 10.37 -20.55 -21.52
C LEU A 957 11.78 -20.12 -21.11
N ALA A 958 11.91 -19.00 -20.39
CA ALA A 958 13.19 -18.50 -19.91
C ALA A 958 13.88 -19.48 -18.93
N GLU A 959 13.14 -20.17 -18.07
CA GLU A 959 13.66 -21.18 -17.13
C GLU A 959 14.28 -22.40 -17.83
N VAL A 960 13.85 -22.71 -19.05
CA VAL A 960 14.46 -23.79 -19.84
C VAL A 960 15.62 -23.26 -20.69
N LEU A 961 15.43 -22.10 -21.31
CA LEU A 961 16.36 -21.53 -22.29
C LEU A 961 17.62 -20.92 -21.66
N ILE A 962 17.52 -20.23 -20.52
CA ILE A 962 18.66 -19.56 -19.88
C ILE A 962 19.74 -20.58 -19.45
N PRO A 963 19.42 -21.69 -18.77
CA PRO A 963 20.41 -22.70 -18.40
C PRO A 963 21.11 -23.36 -19.58
N ALA A 964 20.46 -23.42 -20.75
CA ALA A 964 20.97 -24.02 -21.98
C ALA A 964 21.91 -23.09 -22.78
N SER A 965 21.88 -21.78 -22.52
CA SER A 965 22.64 -20.80 -23.30
C SER A 965 24.14 -20.94 -23.10
N ASP A 966 24.88 -20.96 -24.21
CA ASP A 966 26.34 -20.84 -24.19
C ASP A 966 26.74 -19.35 -24.20
N ILE A 967 26.12 -18.57 -25.07
CA ILE A 967 26.29 -17.11 -25.14
C ILE A 967 24.94 -16.40 -25.29
N SER A 968 24.81 -15.22 -24.69
CA SER A 968 23.61 -14.39 -24.79
C SER A 968 23.92 -12.99 -25.33
N GLN A 969 22.99 -12.45 -26.12
CA GLN A 969 23.16 -11.18 -26.82
C GLN A 969 22.43 -10.02 -26.12
N HIS A 970 23.22 -9.04 -25.69
CA HIS A 970 22.79 -7.83 -25.00
C HIS A 970 23.27 -6.59 -25.75
N ILE A 971 22.74 -6.44 -26.95
CA ILE A 971 23.30 -5.61 -28.02
C ILE A 971 22.53 -4.31 -28.28
N SER A 972 21.89 -3.71 -27.28
CA SER A 972 21.13 -2.47 -27.48
C SER A 972 22.06 -1.32 -27.92
N THR A 973 21.55 -0.29 -28.61
CA THR A 973 22.35 0.90 -28.92
C THR A 973 22.88 1.50 -27.62
N ALA A 974 24.16 1.87 -27.53
CA ALA A 974 24.74 2.34 -26.28
C ALA A 974 24.00 3.58 -25.74
N GLY A 975 23.77 3.63 -24.43
CA GLY A 975 23.00 4.68 -23.77
C GLY A 975 21.49 4.51 -23.89
N THR A 976 20.97 3.31 -24.16
CA THR A 976 19.51 3.07 -24.22
C THR A 976 19.01 2.08 -23.17
N GLU A 977 19.89 1.29 -22.56
CA GLU A 977 19.56 0.39 -21.45
C GLU A 977 19.90 1.01 -20.09
N ALA A 978 18.91 1.09 -19.21
CA ALA A 978 19.15 1.50 -17.82
C ALA A 978 19.92 0.43 -17.01
N SER A 979 19.71 -0.86 -17.32
CA SER A 979 20.23 -2.00 -16.55
C SER A 979 20.18 -3.25 -17.46
N GLY A 980 19.57 -4.36 -17.00
CA GLY A 980 19.40 -5.58 -17.79
C GLY A 980 19.39 -6.84 -16.93
N THR A 981 18.23 -7.22 -16.39
CA THR A 981 18.16 -8.37 -15.47
C THR A 981 18.27 -9.73 -16.15
N SER A 982 18.02 -9.84 -17.46
CA SER A 982 18.24 -11.09 -18.21
C SER A 982 19.72 -11.40 -18.36
N ASN A 983 20.55 -10.38 -18.52
CA ASN A 983 22.02 -10.45 -18.59
C ASN A 983 22.55 -11.19 -17.35
N MET A 984 22.07 -10.77 -16.17
CA MET A 984 22.42 -11.36 -14.88
C MET A 984 22.06 -12.85 -14.80
N LYS A 985 20.90 -13.26 -15.34
CA LYS A 985 20.44 -14.66 -15.30
C LYS A 985 21.30 -15.57 -16.18
N PHE A 986 21.68 -15.10 -17.37
CA PHE A 986 22.55 -15.85 -18.27
C PHE A 986 23.92 -16.08 -17.65
N CYS A 987 24.55 -15.02 -17.15
CA CYS A 987 25.86 -15.09 -16.48
C CYS A 987 25.81 -15.97 -15.22
N LEU A 988 24.73 -15.91 -14.43
CA LEU A 988 24.53 -16.76 -13.25
C LEU A 988 24.44 -18.26 -13.61
N ASN A 989 24.01 -18.60 -14.83
CA ASN A 989 23.96 -19.97 -15.35
C ASN A 989 25.17 -20.34 -16.23
N GLY A 990 26.23 -19.54 -16.18
CA GLY A 990 27.47 -19.77 -16.91
C GLY A 990 27.38 -19.49 -18.41
N GLY A 991 26.34 -18.80 -18.88
CA GLY A 991 26.32 -18.24 -20.23
C GLY A 991 27.23 -17.01 -20.30
N LEU A 992 28.00 -16.89 -21.38
CA LEU A 992 28.84 -15.71 -21.63
C LEU A 992 28.03 -14.59 -22.30
N LEU A 993 28.57 -13.37 -22.27
CA LEU A 993 27.88 -12.18 -22.74
C LEU A 993 28.55 -11.60 -23.98
N LEU A 994 27.76 -11.41 -25.04
CA LEU A 994 28.09 -10.54 -26.19
C LEU A 994 27.20 -9.30 -26.11
N GLY A 995 27.80 -8.11 -26.08
CA GLY A 995 27.02 -6.90 -25.86
C GLY A 995 27.73 -5.61 -26.22
N THR A 996 26.98 -4.52 -26.18
CA THR A 996 27.53 -3.17 -26.16
C THR A 996 27.96 -2.78 -24.75
N VAL A 997 28.79 -1.75 -24.64
CA VAL A 997 29.16 -1.14 -23.35
C VAL A 997 27.99 -0.28 -22.84
N ASP A 998 26.92 -0.95 -22.41
CA ASP A 998 25.64 -0.33 -22.04
C ASP A 998 24.93 -1.09 -20.89
N GLY A 999 24.17 -0.35 -20.09
CA GLY A 999 23.36 -0.89 -18.98
C GLY A 999 24.13 -1.85 -18.05
N ALA A 1000 23.51 -2.98 -17.73
CA ALA A 1000 24.09 -3.98 -16.82
C ALA A 1000 25.32 -4.71 -17.40
N ASN A 1001 25.63 -4.57 -18.70
CA ASN A 1001 26.83 -5.21 -19.25
C ASN A 1001 28.10 -4.65 -18.63
N ILE A 1002 28.11 -3.35 -18.30
CA ILE A 1002 29.25 -2.64 -17.71
C ILE A 1002 29.56 -3.23 -16.33
N GLU A 1003 28.57 -3.22 -15.43
CA GLU A 1003 28.73 -3.76 -14.07
C GLU A 1003 29.06 -5.26 -14.10
N ILE A 1004 28.50 -6.03 -15.03
CA ILE A 1004 28.86 -7.45 -15.18
C ILE A 1004 30.34 -7.57 -15.54
N ALA A 1005 30.83 -6.79 -16.51
CA ALA A 1005 32.23 -6.82 -16.93
C ALA A 1005 33.18 -6.40 -15.80
N GLU A 1006 32.80 -5.45 -14.95
CA GLU A 1006 33.56 -5.05 -13.76
C GLU A 1006 33.71 -6.22 -12.77
N GLU A 1007 32.64 -6.97 -12.51
CA GLU A 1007 32.65 -8.08 -11.56
C GLU A 1007 33.37 -9.34 -12.11
N VAL A 1008 33.08 -9.71 -13.36
CA VAL A 1008 33.59 -10.95 -13.96
C VAL A 1008 34.94 -10.76 -14.66
N GLY A 1009 35.36 -9.51 -14.87
CA GLY A 1009 36.54 -9.12 -15.65
C GLY A 1009 36.25 -9.01 -17.15
N GLU A 1010 36.70 -7.91 -17.76
CA GLU A 1010 36.45 -7.58 -19.17
C GLU A 1010 36.85 -8.70 -20.16
N SER A 1011 37.88 -9.48 -19.83
CA SER A 1011 38.33 -10.59 -20.68
C SER A 1011 37.30 -11.73 -20.80
N ASN A 1012 36.25 -11.75 -19.97
CA ASN A 1012 35.16 -12.74 -20.00
C ASN A 1012 33.89 -12.22 -20.67
N VAL A 1013 33.90 -11.00 -21.22
CA VAL A 1013 32.79 -10.38 -21.96
C VAL A 1013 33.25 -10.02 -23.37
N PHE A 1014 32.38 -10.18 -24.35
CA PHE A 1014 32.66 -9.80 -25.73
C PHE A 1014 31.96 -8.47 -26.03
N PHE A 1015 32.72 -7.37 -25.97
CA PHE A 1015 32.22 -6.03 -26.28
C PHE A 1015 32.40 -5.64 -27.75
N PHE A 1016 31.47 -4.84 -28.28
CA PHE A 1016 31.58 -4.20 -29.59
C PHE A 1016 30.77 -2.90 -29.63
N GLY A 1017 30.86 -2.22 -30.77
CA GLY A 1017 30.05 -1.04 -31.09
C GLY A 1017 30.58 0.25 -30.48
N HIS A 1018 29.91 1.34 -30.81
CA HIS A 1018 30.26 2.67 -30.32
C HIS A 1018 29.84 2.86 -28.85
N LEU A 1019 30.58 3.74 -28.16
CA LEU A 1019 30.27 4.16 -26.79
C LEU A 1019 29.22 5.27 -26.78
N THR A 1020 28.48 5.38 -25.67
CA THR A 1020 27.42 6.40 -25.48
C THR A 1020 27.80 7.82 -25.90
N PRO A 1021 29.01 8.36 -25.60
CA PRO A 1021 29.36 9.73 -25.99
C PRO A 1021 29.38 9.99 -27.50
N ALA A 1022 29.58 8.96 -28.34
CA ALA A 1022 29.62 9.11 -29.79
C ALA A 1022 28.23 9.08 -30.45
N VAL A 1023 27.20 8.62 -29.74
CA VAL A 1023 25.90 8.27 -30.34
C VAL A 1023 25.19 9.49 -30.96
N GLU A 1024 25.16 10.62 -30.27
CA GLU A 1024 24.50 11.84 -30.78
C GLU A 1024 25.25 12.44 -31.97
N ASP A 1025 26.58 12.41 -31.97
CA ASP A 1025 27.39 12.88 -33.11
C ASP A 1025 27.17 12.00 -34.35
N LEU A 1026 27.06 10.67 -34.18
CA LEU A 1026 26.75 9.76 -35.28
C LEU A 1026 25.33 9.98 -35.83
N ARG A 1027 24.34 10.20 -34.95
CA ARG A 1027 22.96 10.56 -35.36
C ARG A 1027 22.92 11.88 -36.13
N TYR A 1028 23.70 12.86 -35.67
CA TYR A 1028 23.88 14.13 -36.37
C TYR A 1028 24.49 13.90 -37.77
N GLN A 1029 25.54 13.08 -37.87
CA GLN A 1029 26.16 12.75 -39.16
C GLN A 1029 25.19 12.05 -40.11
N HIS A 1030 24.39 11.08 -39.65
CA HIS A 1030 23.35 10.46 -40.48
C HIS A 1030 22.30 11.46 -41.00
N THR A 1031 21.93 12.44 -40.17
CA THR A 1031 20.90 13.42 -40.51
C THR A 1031 21.40 14.47 -41.51
N TYR A 1032 22.63 14.97 -41.34
CA TYR A 1032 23.13 16.13 -42.09
C TYR A 1032 24.24 15.79 -43.10
N HIS A 1033 24.87 14.62 -42.98
CA HIS A 1033 25.97 14.15 -43.82
C HIS A 1033 25.81 12.66 -44.20
N PRO A 1034 24.66 12.24 -44.78
CA PRO A 1034 24.39 10.83 -45.05
C PRO A 1034 25.40 10.24 -46.04
N VAL A 1035 25.97 9.09 -45.69
CA VAL A 1035 26.85 8.29 -46.55
C VAL A 1035 26.07 7.07 -47.04
N PRO A 1036 26.04 6.78 -48.36
CA PRO A 1036 25.38 5.57 -48.87
C PRO A 1036 25.88 4.31 -48.19
N ILE A 1037 24.96 3.38 -47.88
CA ILE A 1037 25.28 2.17 -47.12
C ILE A 1037 26.28 1.27 -47.87
N GLU A 1038 26.23 1.25 -49.20
CA GLU A 1038 27.14 0.50 -50.06
C GLU A 1038 28.59 0.98 -49.91
N GLN A 1039 28.77 2.26 -49.57
CA GLN A 1039 30.07 2.85 -49.29
C GLN A 1039 30.45 2.69 -47.81
N LYS A 1040 29.50 2.89 -46.90
CA LYS A 1040 29.74 2.89 -45.45
C LYS A 1040 29.96 1.48 -44.89
N CYS A 1041 29.10 0.53 -45.25
CA CYS A 1041 29.15 -0.85 -44.78
C CYS A 1041 28.68 -1.81 -45.91
N PRO A 1042 29.59 -2.17 -46.86
CA PRO A 1042 29.25 -3.00 -48.01
C PRO A 1042 28.68 -4.38 -47.65
N GLY A 1043 29.14 -4.96 -46.54
CA GLY A 1043 28.65 -6.25 -46.03
C GLY A 1043 27.18 -6.20 -45.63
N LEU A 1044 26.77 -5.15 -44.94
CA LEU A 1044 25.37 -4.90 -44.57
C LEU A 1044 24.52 -4.57 -45.80
N ALA A 1045 25.02 -3.75 -46.73
CA ALA A 1045 24.31 -3.43 -47.97
C ALA A 1045 23.91 -4.70 -48.73
N LYS A 1046 24.86 -5.63 -48.92
CA LYS A 1046 24.60 -6.94 -49.55
C LYS A 1046 23.52 -7.74 -48.82
N VAL A 1047 23.50 -7.71 -47.49
CA VAL A 1047 22.46 -8.38 -46.70
C VAL A 1047 21.09 -7.77 -46.95
N LEU A 1048 20.97 -6.44 -46.91
CA LEU A 1048 19.70 -5.75 -47.17
C LEU A 1048 19.18 -6.05 -48.58
N ASP A 1049 20.08 -6.09 -49.57
CA ASP A 1049 19.74 -6.42 -50.97
C ASP A 1049 19.18 -7.84 -51.09
N GLN A 1050 19.74 -8.82 -50.38
CA GLN A 1050 19.21 -10.19 -50.40
C GLN A 1050 17.83 -10.30 -49.75
N VAL A 1051 17.56 -9.53 -48.69
CA VAL A 1051 16.22 -9.46 -48.09
C VAL A 1051 15.23 -8.83 -49.06
N SER A 1052 15.60 -7.69 -49.67
CA SER A 1052 14.77 -6.96 -50.65
C SER A 1052 14.51 -7.79 -51.92
N ALA A 1053 15.50 -8.53 -52.40
CA ALA A 1053 15.40 -9.40 -53.58
C ALA A 1053 14.52 -10.65 -53.36
N GLY A 1054 14.07 -10.90 -52.14
CA GLY A 1054 13.12 -11.97 -51.83
C GLY A 1054 13.73 -13.34 -51.53
N LEU A 1055 15.00 -13.39 -51.10
CA LEU A 1055 15.64 -14.66 -50.69
C LEU A 1055 14.89 -15.36 -49.55
N PHE A 1056 14.19 -14.60 -48.71
CA PHE A 1056 13.45 -15.08 -47.53
C PHE A 1056 11.93 -14.94 -47.67
N GLY A 1057 11.41 -14.99 -48.90
CA GLY A 1057 9.99 -14.79 -49.23
C GLY A 1057 9.75 -13.48 -49.97
N ASP A 1058 8.52 -12.96 -49.98
CA ASP A 1058 8.22 -11.65 -50.58
C ASP A 1058 9.03 -10.55 -49.89
N GLY A 1059 9.84 -9.81 -50.65
CA GLY A 1059 10.70 -8.73 -50.17
C GLY A 1059 9.94 -7.44 -49.86
N ALA A 1060 8.83 -7.18 -50.57
CA ALA A 1060 8.09 -5.91 -50.48
C ALA A 1060 7.60 -5.55 -49.07
N PRO A 1061 7.09 -6.49 -48.24
CA PRO A 1061 6.70 -6.23 -46.86
C PRO A 1061 7.84 -5.75 -45.95
N TYR A 1062 9.11 -6.04 -46.30
CA TYR A 1062 10.26 -5.66 -45.49
C TYR A 1062 10.80 -4.28 -45.82
N GLU A 1063 10.43 -3.66 -46.94
CA GLU A 1063 10.94 -2.34 -47.33
C GLU A 1063 10.80 -1.26 -46.25
N PRO A 1064 9.67 -1.14 -45.52
CA PRO A 1064 9.58 -0.19 -44.41
C PRO A 1064 10.63 -0.41 -43.32
N LEU A 1065 10.94 -1.68 -42.99
CA LEU A 1065 11.99 -2.05 -42.04
C LEU A 1065 13.38 -1.75 -42.61
N LEU A 1066 13.65 -2.08 -43.87
CA LEU A 1066 14.96 -1.82 -44.49
C LEU A 1066 15.23 -0.32 -44.63
N ASN A 1067 14.19 0.48 -44.88
CA ASN A 1067 14.30 1.93 -45.02
C ASN A 1067 14.60 2.65 -43.69
N THR A 1068 14.29 2.07 -42.53
CA THR A 1068 14.75 2.64 -41.25
C THR A 1068 16.28 2.66 -41.16
N ILE A 1069 16.95 1.74 -41.86
CA ILE A 1069 18.42 1.63 -41.94
C ILE A 1069 18.97 2.48 -43.10
N ARG A 1070 18.35 2.41 -44.28
CA ARG A 1070 18.86 3.12 -45.48
C ARG A 1070 18.76 4.64 -45.41
N GLN A 1071 17.79 5.19 -44.66
CA GLN A 1071 17.47 6.62 -44.71
C GLN A 1071 17.90 7.43 -43.49
N GLY A 1072 18.03 6.81 -42.32
CA GLY A 1072 18.30 7.57 -41.09
C GLY A 1072 19.04 6.80 -40.00
N ASP A 1073 18.87 5.47 -39.93
CA ASP A 1073 19.60 4.57 -39.04
C ASP A 1073 19.79 5.09 -37.60
N TYR A 1074 18.69 5.55 -36.99
CA TYR A 1074 18.72 6.20 -35.67
C TYR A 1074 19.34 5.34 -34.55
N TYR A 1075 19.32 4.01 -34.73
CA TYR A 1075 19.86 3.03 -33.79
C TYR A 1075 21.25 2.49 -34.19
N LEU A 1076 21.89 3.12 -35.18
CA LEU A 1076 23.29 2.93 -35.53
C LEU A 1076 23.62 1.48 -35.91
N LEU A 1077 22.76 0.85 -36.70
CA LEU A 1077 22.99 -0.51 -37.20
C LEU A 1077 24.16 -0.51 -38.19
N THR A 1078 24.24 0.47 -39.09
CA THR A 1078 25.31 0.61 -40.09
C THR A 1078 26.67 0.87 -39.45
N ASP A 1079 26.72 1.69 -38.40
CA ASP A 1079 27.96 2.04 -37.68
C ASP A 1079 28.52 0.87 -36.87
N ASP A 1080 27.65 0.08 -36.24
CA ASP A 1080 28.08 -1.01 -35.38
C ASP A 1080 28.23 -2.36 -36.11
N PHE A 1081 27.72 -2.51 -37.35
CA PHE A 1081 27.64 -3.80 -38.04
C PHE A 1081 28.99 -4.50 -38.17
N ASP A 1082 30.02 -3.83 -38.69
CA ASP A 1082 31.31 -4.46 -38.92
C ASP A 1082 31.99 -4.86 -37.59
N SER A 1083 31.87 -4.02 -36.57
CA SER A 1083 32.38 -4.33 -35.22
C SER A 1083 31.60 -5.50 -34.58
N TYR A 1084 30.29 -5.60 -34.83
CA TYR A 1084 29.46 -6.71 -34.38
C TYR A 1084 29.86 -8.02 -35.05
N ILE A 1085 30.09 -8.01 -36.37
CA ILE A 1085 30.59 -9.19 -37.10
C ILE A 1085 31.97 -9.62 -36.60
N ALA A 1086 32.87 -8.66 -36.31
CA ALA A 1086 34.18 -8.95 -35.73
C ALA A 1086 34.06 -9.59 -34.34
N ALA A 1087 33.18 -9.08 -33.48
CA ALA A 1087 32.93 -9.67 -32.17
C ALA A 1087 32.32 -11.08 -32.25
N LEU A 1088 31.40 -11.33 -33.20
CA LEU A 1088 30.90 -12.68 -33.46
C LEU A 1088 32.01 -13.65 -33.91
N ALA A 1089 33.01 -13.17 -34.64
CA ALA A 1089 34.17 -13.97 -35.02
C ALA A 1089 35.07 -14.28 -33.80
N MET A 1090 35.27 -13.32 -32.89
CA MET A 1090 35.99 -13.54 -31.62
C MET A 1090 35.27 -14.57 -30.74
N VAL A 1091 33.94 -14.51 -30.68
CA VAL A 1091 33.13 -15.52 -29.97
C VAL A 1091 33.36 -16.91 -30.58
N ASP A 1092 33.33 -17.02 -31.90
CA ASP A 1092 33.58 -18.29 -32.59
C ASP A 1092 35.00 -18.81 -32.29
N GLU A 1093 36.02 -17.96 -32.37
CA GLU A 1093 37.40 -18.33 -32.04
C GLU A 1093 37.52 -18.82 -30.59
N ALA A 1094 36.95 -18.08 -29.64
CA ALA A 1094 36.96 -18.45 -28.22
C ALA A 1094 36.23 -19.78 -27.95
N TYR A 1095 35.19 -20.12 -28.72
CA TYR A 1095 34.45 -21.36 -28.56
C TYR A 1095 35.23 -22.60 -29.05
N LEU A 1096 36.25 -22.43 -29.91
CA LEU A 1096 37.11 -23.53 -30.37
C LEU A 1096 37.95 -24.09 -29.21
N ASP A 1097 38.42 -23.23 -28.31
CA ASP A 1097 39.06 -23.65 -27.06
C ASP A 1097 37.98 -23.95 -26.00
N ARG A 1098 37.48 -25.19 -26.02
CA ARG A 1098 36.45 -25.64 -25.08
C ARG A 1098 36.91 -25.58 -23.62
N ASP A 1099 38.19 -25.79 -23.33
CA ASP A 1099 38.68 -25.80 -21.95
C ASP A 1099 38.64 -24.38 -21.37
N GLU A 1100 39.17 -23.39 -22.10
CA GLU A 1100 39.12 -22.00 -21.66
C GLU A 1100 37.69 -21.45 -21.66
N TRP A 1101 36.83 -21.81 -22.63
CA TRP A 1101 35.42 -21.42 -22.61
C TRP A 1101 34.71 -21.85 -21.32
N ILE A 1102 34.94 -23.09 -20.87
CA ILE A 1102 34.38 -23.61 -19.62
C ILE A 1102 34.95 -22.86 -18.41
N LYS A 1103 36.25 -22.51 -18.42
CA LYS A 1103 36.84 -21.68 -17.36
C LYS A 1103 36.19 -20.31 -17.28
N LYS A 1104 35.98 -19.64 -18.41
CA LYS A 1104 35.26 -18.36 -18.48
C LYS A 1104 33.85 -18.51 -17.89
N SER A 1105 33.11 -19.54 -18.31
CA SER A 1105 31.77 -19.87 -17.80
C SER A 1105 31.72 -20.00 -16.28
N ILE A 1106 32.67 -20.74 -15.68
CA ILE A 1106 32.78 -20.91 -14.22
C ILE A 1106 33.12 -19.59 -13.53
N ARG A 1107 34.14 -18.86 -14.03
CA ARG A 1107 34.57 -17.58 -13.45
C ARG A 1107 33.44 -16.54 -13.47
N THR A 1108 32.69 -16.47 -14.57
CA THR A 1108 31.50 -15.64 -14.69
C THR A 1108 30.50 -15.96 -13.59
N THR A 1109 30.05 -17.22 -13.45
CA THR A 1109 29.10 -17.60 -12.39
C THR A 1109 29.63 -17.33 -10.99
N ALA A 1110 30.92 -17.59 -10.74
CA ALA A 1110 31.55 -17.36 -9.44
C ALA A 1110 31.48 -15.89 -8.99
N LYS A 1111 31.43 -14.95 -9.94
CA LYS A 1111 31.44 -13.51 -9.71
C LYS A 1111 30.06 -12.84 -9.78
N MET A 1112 28.97 -13.62 -9.87
CA MET A 1112 27.62 -13.05 -9.96
C MET A 1112 27.00 -12.62 -8.62
N GLY A 1113 27.75 -12.63 -7.52
CA GLY A 1113 27.25 -12.32 -6.17
C GLY A 1113 26.56 -10.95 -6.05
N LYS A 1114 27.13 -9.90 -6.66
CA LYS A 1114 26.58 -8.52 -6.69
C LYS A 1114 25.15 -8.47 -7.23
N PHE A 1115 24.79 -9.36 -8.14
CA PHE A 1115 23.52 -9.33 -8.88
C PHE A 1115 22.40 -10.15 -8.22
N SER A 1116 22.57 -10.57 -6.97
CA SER A 1116 21.46 -11.13 -6.19
C SER A 1116 20.41 -10.07 -5.86
N SER A 1117 19.13 -10.40 -6.04
CA SER A 1117 18.04 -9.52 -5.59
C SER A 1117 17.97 -9.39 -4.06
N ASP A 1118 18.61 -10.29 -3.30
CA ASP A 1118 18.72 -10.16 -1.84
C ASP A 1118 19.58 -8.97 -1.44
N ARG A 1119 20.70 -8.75 -2.14
CA ARG A 1119 21.57 -7.60 -1.93
C ARG A 1119 20.80 -6.31 -2.22
N ALA A 1120 20.11 -6.26 -3.36
CA ALA A 1120 19.30 -5.10 -3.74
C ALA A 1120 18.17 -4.81 -2.73
N ILE A 1121 17.43 -5.83 -2.27
CA ILE A 1121 16.32 -5.60 -1.32
C ILE A 1121 16.82 -5.16 0.06
N LEU A 1122 17.99 -5.65 0.49
CA LEU A 1122 18.62 -5.21 1.74
C LEU A 1122 19.12 -3.76 1.63
N GLU A 1123 19.68 -3.35 0.49
CA GLU A 1123 20.01 -1.93 0.24
C GLU A 1123 18.76 -1.04 0.27
N TYR A 1124 17.64 -1.47 -0.34
CA TYR A 1124 16.37 -0.76 -0.22
C TYR A 1124 15.90 -0.68 1.24
N ALA A 1125 15.95 -1.80 1.95
CA ALA A 1125 15.54 -1.87 3.35
C ALA A 1125 16.35 -0.93 4.24
N GLU A 1126 17.67 -0.88 4.08
CA GLU A 1126 18.56 -0.04 4.89
C GLU A 1126 18.53 1.44 4.46
N SER A 1127 18.74 1.71 3.17
CA SER A 1127 19.01 3.08 2.69
C SER A 1127 17.77 3.87 2.32
N TYR A 1128 16.63 3.22 2.11
CA TYR A 1128 15.39 3.87 1.65
C TYR A 1128 14.27 3.65 2.67
N TRP A 1129 13.86 2.41 2.88
CA TRP A 1129 12.68 2.11 3.67
C TRP A 1129 12.91 2.18 5.17
N ASN A 1130 14.16 2.00 5.64
CA ASN A 1130 14.51 1.82 7.05
C ASN A 1130 13.70 0.67 7.67
N LEU A 1131 13.82 -0.51 7.08
CA LEU A 1131 13.08 -1.72 7.37
C LEU A 1131 14.01 -2.79 7.96
N GLU A 1132 13.58 -3.46 9.03
CA GLU A 1132 14.32 -4.56 9.65
C GLU A 1132 13.62 -5.91 9.44
N PRO A 1133 14.38 -7.02 9.35
CA PRO A 1133 13.82 -8.36 9.34
C PRO A 1133 12.95 -8.64 10.57
N THR A 1134 11.78 -9.23 10.37
CA THR A 1134 10.84 -9.58 11.44
C THR A 1134 10.57 -11.09 11.40
N SER A 1135 11.48 -11.85 12.00
CA SER A 1135 11.40 -13.31 12.04
C SER A 1135 10.16 -13.82 12.81
N ILE A 1136 9.72 -15.01 12.41
CA ILE A 1136 8.66 -15.79 13.05
C ILE A 1136 9.35 -16.86 13.91
N ALA A 1137 8.95 -16.97 15.18
CA ALA A 1137 9.54 -17.89 16.15
C ALA A 1137 9.24 -19.38 15.87
#